data_AF-A0A929I3P4-F1
#
_entry.id   AF-A0A929I3P4-F1
#
_cell.length_a   1.000
_cell.length_b   1.000
_cell.length_c   1.000
_cell.angle_alpha   90.00
_cell.angle_beta   90.00
_cell.angle_gamma   90.00
#
_symmetry.space_group_name_H-M   'P 1'
#
loop_
_entity.id
_entity.type
_entity.pdbx_description
1 polymer ?
#
loop_
_entity_poly.entity_id
_entity_poly.type
_entity_poly.pdbx_seq_one_letter_code
_entity_poly.pdbx_strand_id
1 'polypeptide(L)'
;WGTTEVDAITYATGREGVFAGGDVQTGPWVAIGAIAAGKEAAESIVRYIDGQDMVEGREPIVRDDPVYRPIPNDEPRAARAKMPELSLKQRKGNFKEVELGYTEADGQAEANRCLNCGFCCECFQCVNVCKAEAVSIETHAEKKETVSINAGAVLIAPGNAVYDPAVHDTYGYKQSPNIVTSLEFERILAATGPFAGHLVRPSDHKEPEKIAWIQCVGSRDEHPGSQPYCSGVCCTYAIKEAIIAKEHQRGALDTAIFYIDIRTHGKDFERYYNRAQEADVRFLKSKISTIRSVGDTGNLIIGYTDETGRRIDEEFDMVVLSVGFAKSEEALDLAKKLDIELDQYQLALTSSFEPVRTSKPGIFVCGTFESPKDIPQSVIEASASAAMAESALSESRWSLTQTKETVEEIDVTGEPPRIGVFVCRCGTNIAGFLEVPEVVEYAKTLPDVVFVEDNLFSCSQDTQEKITKIIKEQKLNRVVVAACTPRTHEPLFQETVLNAGINKYLFEMANIRNQCSWVHSNDNEAATQKAKDLVRMAVSKVGLLTSLYDPEIAMTQSALVIGGGLSGITAAKNLAQQGYLTYLVEKSNELGGQALSLYETWQGEDVQKNLTALINDIETEKNINILKNAKIKEVTGFVGNFQTIIEEASGKEQVIDHGVAIIATGAEEFKPDQYLYGEDPRVLTGLELDRKFIDNDLALNEINSAVFIQCVGSRIKERPYCSKVCCTQSVKNALKLKELKPEM
;
A
#
# COMPACT_ATOMS: atom_id res chain seq x y z
N TRP A 1 -39.92 -23.74 9.26
CA TRP A 1 -40.55 -23.14 8.06
C TRP A 1 -41.88 -23.77 7.66
N GLY A 2 -42.43 -24.75 8.40
CA GLY A 2 -43.68 -25.41 7.99
C GLY A 2 -43.56 -26.14 6.64
N THR A 3 -42.34 -26.58 6.30
CA THR A 3 -42.02 -27.29 5.05
C THR A 3 -42.57 -28.71 5.08
N THR A 4 -42.80 -29.26 3.90
CA THR A 4 -43.23 -30.66 3.71
C THR A 4 -42.01 -31.57 3.70
N GLU A 5 -42.09 -32.68 4.45
CA GLU A 5 -41.06 -33.71 4.44
C GLU A 5 -41.13 -34.50 3.12
N VAL A 6 -39.98 -34.61 2.45
CA VAL A 6 -39.83 -35.36 1.21
C VAL A 6 -38.57 -36.21 1.25
N ASP A 7 -38.53 -37.22 0.40
CA ASP A 7 -37.30 -37.91 0.06
C ASP A 7 -36.34 -36.99 -0.74
N ALA A 8 -35.06 -36.97 -0.36
CA ALA A 8 -34.10 -35.99 -0.86
C ALA A 8 -33.67 -36.20 -2.33
N ILE A 9 -33.95 -37.36 -2.91
CA ILE A 9 -33.59 -37.70 -4.31
C ILE A 9 -34.84 -37.69 -5.18
N THR A 10 -35.92 -38.31 -4.70
CA THR A 10 -37.15 -38.48 -5.47
C THR A 10 -38.14 -37.35 -5.26
N TYR A 11 -37.97 -36.48 -4.26
CA TYR A 11 -38.91 -35.39 -3.95
C TYR A 11 -40.34 -35.88 -3.67
N ALA A 12 -40.52 -37.19 -3.43
CA ALA A 12 -41.78 -37.80 -3.07
C ALA A 12 -42.11 -37.45 -1.62
N THR A 13 -43.36 -37.07 -1.38
CA THR A 13 -43.88 -36.84 -0.03
C THR A 13 -44.28 -38.17 0.61
N GLY A 14 -44.65 -38.16 1.90
CA GLY A 14 -45.24 -39.33 2.56
C GLY A 14 -46.60 -39.81 2.00
N ARG A 15 -47.14 -39.13 0.98
CA ARG A 15 -48.36 -39.55 0.28
C ARG A 15 -48.01 -40.02 -1.14
N GLU A 16 -48.38 -41.26 -1.44
CA GLU A 16 -48.17 -41.90 -2.74
C GLU A 16 -48.72 -41.03 -3.89
N GLY A 17 -47.91 -40.86 -4.94
CA GLY A 17 -48.23 -40.03 -6.11
C GLY A 17 -48.18 -38.52 -5.88
N VAL A 18 -47.72 -38.04 -4.71
CA VAL A 18 -47.59 -36.62 -4.40
C VAL A 18 -46.12 -36.26 -4.20
N PHE A 19 -45.64 -35.28 -4.97
CA PHE A 19 -44.28 -34.79 -4.97
C PHE A 19 -44.25 -33.31 -4.61
N ALA A 20 -43.17 -32.85 -3.98
CA ALA A 20 -43.03 -31.46 -3.58
C ALA A 20 -41.64 -30.94 -3.95
N GLY A 21 -41.61 -29.80 -4.66
CA GLY A 21 -40.38 -29.10 -5.06
C GLY A 21 -40.50 -27.60 -4.81
N GLY A 22 -39.37 -26.90 -4.81
CA GLY A 22 -39.29 -25.48 -4.48
C GLY A 22 -39.41 -25.20 -2.99
N ASP A 23 -39.79 -23.96 -2.64
CA ASP A 23 -39.72 -23.44 -1.26
C ASP A 23 -40.54 -24.23 -0.23
N VAL A 24 -41.59 -24.94 -0.67
CA VAL A 24 -42.41 -25.81 0.19
C VAL A 24 -41.61 -26.99 0.76
N GLN A 25 -40.51 -27.34 0.10
CA GLN A 25 -39.61 -28.44 0.45
C GLN A 25 -38.26 -27.91 0.96
N THR A 26 -37.63 -26.99 0.23
CA THR A 26 -36.29 -26.47 0.55
C THR A 26 -36.29 -25.42 1.67
N GLY A 27 -37.47 -24.89 2.03
CA GLY A 27 -37.57 -23.61 2.71
C GLY A 27 -37.11 -22.47 1.79
N PRO A 28 -36.97 -21.23 2.32
CA PRO A 28 -36.52 -20.09 1.53
C PRO A 28 -35.15 -20.37 0.88
N TRP A 29 -35.11 -20.31 -0.45
CA TRP A 29 -33.90 -20.47 -1.25
C TRP A 29 -33.85 -19.43 -2.38
N VAL A 30 -32.82 -19.46 -3.22
CA VAL A 30 -32.77 -18.62 -4.43
C VAL A 30 -33.76 -19.17 -5.47
N ALA A 31 -34.30 -18.27 -6.30
CA ALA A 31 -35.22 -18.63 -7.37
C ALA A 31 -34.66 -19.76 -8.27
N ILE A 32 -33.34 -19.75 -8.53
CA ILE A 32 -32.65 -20.79 -9.30
C ILE A 32 -32.77 -22.16 -8.62
N GLY A 33 -32.46 -22.24 -7.32
CA GLY A 33 -32.53 -23.48 -6.54
C GLY A 33 -33.97 -23.98 -6.38
N ALA A 34 -34.93 -23.07 -6.19
CA ALA A 34 -36.34 -23.42 -6.13
C ALA A 34 -36.86 -23.99 -7.48
N ILE A 35 -36.41 -23.42 -8.60
CA ILE A 35 -36.72 -23.94 -9.95
C ILE A 35 -36.05 -25.30 -10.17
N ALA A 36 -34.80 -25.49 -9.76
CA ALA A 36 -34.08 -26.76 -9.87
C ALA A 36 -34.80 -27.87 -9.09
N ALA A 37 -35.18 -27.63 -7.83
CA ALA A 37 -35.97 -28.56 -7.03
C ALA A 37 -37.33 -28.88 -7.69
N GLY A 38 -37.96 -27.90 -8.35
CA GLY A 38 -39.19 -28.12 -9.13
C GLY A 38 -38.98 -29.04 -10.33
N LYS A 39 -37.84 -28.91 -11.04
CA LYS A 39 -37.49 -29.80 -12.17
C LYS A 39 -37.24 -31.23 -11.70
N GLU A 40 -36.54 -31.42 -10.59
CA GLU A 40 -36.31 -32.75 -10.03
C GLU A 40 -37.62 -33.42 -9.58
N ALA A 41 -38.53 -32.67 -8.96
CA ALA A 41 -39.86 -33.20 -8.64
C ALA A 41 -40.65 -33.59 -9.89
N ALA A 42 -40.52 -32.83 -10.99
CA ALA A 42 -41.16 -33.15 -12.27
C ALA A 42 -40.58 -34.42 -12.91
N GLU A 43 -39.25 -34.60 -12.89
CA GLU A 43 -38.58 -35.83 -13.34
C GLU A 43 -39.08 -37.05 -12.55
N SER A 44 -39.24 -36.92 -11.24
CA SER A 44 -39.80 -37.99 -10.40
C SER A 44 -41.25 -38.32 -10.76
N ILE A 45 -42.08 -37.30 -11.07
CA ILE A 45 -43.46 -37.50 -11.53
C ILE A 45 -43.48 -38.31 -12.83
N VAL A 46 -42.61 -37.98 -13.78
CA VAL A 46 -42.51 -38.70 -15.06
C VAL A 46 -42.12 -40.16 -14.82
N ARG A 47 -41.06 -40.40 -14.07
CA ARG A 47 -40.59 -41.77 -13.76
C ARG A 47 -41.64 -42.58 -13.00
N TYR A 48 -42.37 -41.94 -12.07
CA TYR A 48 -43.47 -42.57 -11.35
C TYR A 48 -44.62 -42.98 -12.27
N ILE A 49 -45.01 -42.12 -13.23
CA ILE A 49 -46.06 -42.42 -14.21
C ILE A 49 -45.63 -43.57 -15.14
N ASP A 50 -44.35 -43.59 -15.52
CA ASP A 50 -43.80 -44.59 -16.45
C ASP A 50 -43.37 -45.90 -15.77
N GLY A 51 -43.53 -46.01 -14.45
CA GLY A 51 -43.15 -47.20 -13.66
C GLY A 51 -41.64 -47.44 -13.59
N GLN A 52 -40.83 -46.40 -13.78
CA GLN A 52 -39.37 -46.44 -13.72
C GLN A 52 -38.85 -46.18 -12.29
N ASP A 53 -37.61 -46.60 -12.02
CA ASP A 53 -36.96 -46.30 -10.75
C ASP A 53 -36.67 -44.80 -10.63
N MET A 54 -37.26 -44.16 -9.60
CA MET A 54 -37.14 -42.72 -9.36
C MET A 54 -35.77 -42.30 -8.82
N VAL A 55 -34.97 -43.24 -8.29
CA VAL A 55 -33.66 -43.00 -7.65
C VAL A 55 -32.50 -43.24 -8.63
N GLU A 56 -32.63 -44.18 -9.55
CA GLU A 56 -31.53 -44.63 -10.41
C GLU A 56 -30.85 -43.46 -11.15
N GLY A 57 -29.54 -43.30 -10.90
CA GLY A 57 -28.69 -42.30 -11.55
C GLY A 57 -28.90 -40.85 -11.07
N ARG A 58 -29.61 -40.62 -9.96
CA ARG A 58 -29.88 -39.28 -9.42
C ARG A 58 -29.23 -39.09 -8.05
N GLU A 59 -28.74 -37.88 -7.81
CA GLU A 59 -28.15 -37.45 -6.54
C GLU A 59 -28.99 -36.31 -5.93
N PRO A 60 -29.03 -36.18 -4.59
CA PRO A 60 -29.75 -35.10 -3.95
C PRO A 60 -29.11 -33.75 -4.30
N ILE A 61 -29.93 -32.73 -4.54
CA ILE A 61 -29.39 -31.38 -4.78
C ILE A 61 -28.70 -30.89 -3.51
N VAL A 62 -27.39 -30.60 -3.63
CA VAL A 62 -26.61 -29.97 -2.56
C VAL A 62 -26.93 -28.48 -2.53
N ARG A 63 -27.34 -27.98 -1.37
CA ARG A 63 -27.44 -26.55 -1.11
C ARG A 63 -26.03 -26.03 -0.86
N ASP A 64 -25.33 -25.68 -1.92
CA ASP A 64 -24.17 -24.79 -1.79
C ASP A 64 -24.70 -23.47 -1.23
N ASP A 65 -24.23 -23.05 -0.04
CA ASP A 65 -24.53 -21.71 0.47
C ASP A 65 -23.78 -20.71 -0.41
N PRO A 66 -24.47 -19.98 -1.31
CA PRO A 66 -23.79 -19.01 -2.13
C PRO A 66 -23.22 -17.94 -1.20
N VAL A 67 -21.99 -17.51 -1.47
CA VAL A 67 -21.41 -16.38 -0.74
C VAL A 67 -22.24 -15.17 -1.14
N TYR A 68 -23.20 -14.77 -0.30
CA TYR A 68 -23.93 -13.52 -0.48
C TYR A 68 -23.14 -12.39 0.17
N ARG A 69 -23.34 -11.17 -0.33
CA ARG A 69 -22.96 -9.99 0.43
C ARG A 69 -23.77 -10.01 1.74
N PRO A 70 -23.12 -9.86 2.90
CA PRO A 70 -23.85 -9.76 4.16
C PRO A 70 -24.80 -8.56 4.07
N ILE A 71 -26.05 -8.79 4.45
CA ILE A 71 -27.04 -7.71 4.56
C ILE A 71 -26.62 -6.85 5.76
N PRO A 72 -26.47 -5.52 5.60
CA PRO A 72 -26.18 -4.63 6.72
C PRO A 72 -27.18 -4.82 7.86
N ASN A 73 -26.69 -4.91 9.10
CA ASN A 73 -27.55 -5.16 10.27
C ASN A 73 -28.55 -4.02 10.54
N ASP A 74 -28.23 -2.82 10.05
CA ASP A 74 -29.00 -1.58 10.15
C ASP A 74 -29.89 -1.30 8.93
N GLU A 75 -29.99 -2.23 7.98
CA GLU A 75 -30.80 -2.04 6.78
C GLU A 75 -32.30 -1.89 7.13
N PRO A 76 -32.95 -0.77 6.76
CA PRO A 76 -34.34 -0.51 7.11
C PRO A 76 -35.30 -1.49 6.43
N ARG A 77 -36.10 -2.19 7.23
CA ARG A 77 -37.14 -3.10 6.72
C ARG A 77 -38.32 -2.31 6.18
N ALA A 78 -38.55 -2.40 4.87
CA ALA A 78 -39.74 -1.85 4.23
C ALA A 78 -40.71 -2.96 3.78
N ALA A 79 -42.00 -2.67 3.79
CA ALA A 79 -43.01 -3.57 3.22
C ALA A 79 -42.89 -3.61 1.69
N ARG A 80 -43.11 -4.78 1.08
CA ARG A 80 -43.18 -4.88 -0.40
C ARG A 80 -44.37 -4.10 -0.93
N ALA A 81 -44.17 -3.40 -2.05
CA ALA A 81 -45.26 -2.81 -2.81
C ALA A 81 -46.27 -3.90 -3.18
N LYS A 82 -47.55 -3.64 -2.89
CA LYS A 82 -48.64 -4.56 -3.26
C LYS A 82 -48.96 -4.36 -4.73
N MET A 83 -49.00 -5.46 -5.49
CA MET A 83 -49.40 -5.44 -6.89
C MET A 83 -50.80 -4.82 -7.01
N PRO A 84 -50.96 -3.71 -7.75
CA PRO A 84 -52.27 -3.15 -8.02
C PRO A 84 -53.12 -4.16 -8.76
N GLU A 85 -54.37 -4.25 -8.34
CA GLU A 85 -55.21 -5.39 -8.62
C GLU A 85 -56.57 -4.85 -9.11
N LEU A 86 -57.09 -5.35 -10.24
CA LEU A 86 -58.45 -5.00 -10.70
C LEU A 86 -59.50 -5.25 -9.61
N SER A 87 -60.56 -4.45 -9.51
CA SER A 87 -61.60 -4.75 -8.52
C SER A 87 -62.36 -6.05 -8.86
N LEU A 88 -62.85 -6.76 -7.84
CA LEU A 88 -63.66 -7.99 -8.02
C LEU A 88 -64.84 -7.80 -8.99
N LYS A 89 -65.45 -6.62 -8.98
CA LYS A 89 -66.56 -6.26 -9.88
C LYS A 89 -66.12 -6.22 -11.35
N GLN A 90 -64.88 -5.85 -11.62
CA GLN A 90 -64.30 -5.72 -12.96
C GLN A 90 -63.68 -7.01 -13.48
N ARG A 91 -63.34 -7.96 -12.61
CA ARG A 91 -62.78 -9.27 -12.98
C ARG A 91 -63.83 -10.34 -13.29
N LYS A 92 -65.10 -10.07 -12.96
CA LYS A 92 -66.16 -11.09 -13.08
C LYS A 92 -66.57 -11.26 -14.56
N GLY A 93 -66.47 -12.50 -15.05
CA GLY A 93 -67.00 -12.90 -16.36
C GLY A 93 -66.15 -12.45 -17.56
N ASN A 94 -64.87 -12.15 -17.38
CA ASN A 94 -63.95 -11.84 -18.46
C ASN A 94 -62.55 -12.43 -18.20
N PHE A 95 -61.69 -12.35 -19.21
CA PHE A 95 -60.28 -12.79 -19.15
C PHE A 95 -59.32 -11.59 -19.05
N LYS A 96 -59.74 -10.50 -18.42
CA LYS A 96 -58.84 -9.34 -18.25
C LYS A 96 -57.77 -9.65 -17.21
N GLU A 97 -56.57 -9.16 -17.47
CA GLU A 97 -55.43 -9.32 -16.57
C GLU A 97 -55.73 -8.69 -15.21
N VAL A 98 -55.56 -9.50 -14.17
CA VAL A 98 -55.97 -9.20 -12.79
C VAL A 98 -54.94 -8.31 -12.11
N GLU A 99 -53.67 -8.61 -12.35
CA GLU A 99 -52.51 -7.86 -11.88
C GLU A 99 -52.22 -6.76 -12.91
N LEU A 100 -52.20 -5.51 -12.45
CA LEU A 100 -52.09 -4.35 -13.35
C LEU A 100 -50.65 -3.88 -13.56
N GLY A 101 -49.68 -4.58 -12.93
CA GLY A 101 -48.29 -4.14 -12.86
C GLY A 101 -48.08 -2.99 -11.87
N TYR A 102 -46.82 -2.77 -11.50
CA TYR A 102 -46.42 -1.63 -10.68
C TYR A 102 -46.50 -0.33 -11.49
N THR A 103 -46.74 0.79 -10.80
CA THR A 103 -46.44 2.09 -11.39
C THR A 103 -44.93 2.24 -11.56
N GLU A 104 -44.47 3.14 -12.44
CA GLU A 104 -43.03 3.38 -12.63
C GLU A 104 -42.34 3.77 -11.32
N ALA A 105 -42.97 4.62 -10.51
CA ALA A 105 -42.44 5.03 -9.21
C ALA A 105 -42.34 3.85 -8.23
N ASP A 106 -43.37 3.00 -8.15
CA ASP A 106 -43.34 1.81 -7.29
C ASP A 106 -42.28 0.81 -7.77
N GLY A 107 -42.13 0.63 -9.09
CA GLY A 107 -41.12 -0.22 -9.70
C GLY A 107 -39.70 0.27 -9.42
N GLN A 108 -39.44 1.58 -9.55
CA GLN A 108 -38.15 2.18 -9.20
C GLN A 108 -37.85 2.07 -7.70
N ALA A 109 -38.85 2.30 -6.84
CA ALA A 109 -38.69 2.15 -5.39
C ALA A 109 -38.38 0.69 -4.99
N GLU A 110 -39.06 -0.28 -5.58
CA GLU A 110 -38.80 -1.71 -5.37
C GLU A 110 -37.42 -2.13 -5.89
N ALA A 111 -37.00 -1.62 -7.05
CA ALA A 111 -35.67 -1.85 -7.61
C ALA A 111 -34.57 -1.25 -6.73
N ASN A 112 -34.76 -0.03 -6.21
CA ASN A 112 -33.83 0.62 -5.29
C ASN A 112 -33.73 -0.07 -3.93
N ARG A 113 -34.77 -0.84 -3.53
CA ARG A 113 -34.72 -1.69 -2.34
C ARG A 113 -33.95 -3.00 -2.57
N CYS A 114 -33.59 -3.33 -3.81
CA CYS A 114 -32.78 -4.51 -4.09
C CYS A 114 -31.36 -4.30 -3.54
N LEU A 115 -31.01 -5.03 -2.48
CA LEU A 115 -29.69 -4.94 -1.84
C LEU A 115 -28.54 -5.49 -2.71
N ASN A 116 -28.85 -5.99 -3.91
CA ASN A 116 -27.90 -6.67 -4.79
C ASN A 116 -27.00 -7.65 -4.02
N CYS A 117 -27.61 -8.48 -3.17
CA CYS A 117 -26.89 -9.32 -2.23
C CYS A 117 -26.15 -10.50 -2.90
N GLY A 118 -26.37 -10.73 -4.20
CA GLY A 118 -25.57 -11.66 -4.99
C GLY A 118 -24.36 -10.96 -5.62
N PHE A 119 -23.16 -11.55 -5.52
CA PHE A 119 -21.99 -11.04 -6.25
C PHE A 119 -22.12 -11.28 -7.77
N CYS A 120 -22.75 -12.39 -8.17
CA CYS A 120 -23.14 -12.69 -9.54
C CYS A 120 -24.58 -13.23 -9.54
N CYS A 121 -25.41 -12.78 -10.48
CA CYS A 121 -26.79 -13.28 -10.67
C CYS A 121 -26.93 -14.14 -11.94
N GLU A 122 -25.80 -14.54 -12.54
CA GLU A 122 -25.74 -15.39 -13.74
C GLU A 122 -26.54 -14.83 -14.92
N CYS A 123 -26.60 -13.51 -15.09
CA CYS A 123 -27.25 -12.88 -16.25
C CYS A 123 -26.44 -13.04 -17.55
N PHE A 124 -25.20 -13.53 -17.44
CA PHE A 124 -24.23 -13.79 -18.50
C PHE A 124 -23.93 -12.62 -19.46
N GLN A 125 -24.30 -11.39 -19.10
CA GLN A 125 -23.96 -10.21 -19.90
C GLN A 125 -22.45 -9.98 -19.95
N CYS A 126 -21.74 -10.28 -18.84
CA CYS A 126 -20.28 -10.28 -18.78
C CYS A 126 -19.65 -11.23 -19.81
N VAL A 127 -20.23 -12.42 -20.03
CA VAL A 127 -19.78 -13.37 -21.06
C VAL A 127 -19.96 -12.77 -22.46
N ASN A 128 -21.15 -12.24 -22.75
CA ASN A 128 -21.46 -11.70 -24.08
C ASN A 128 -20.56 -10.51 -24.48
N VAL A 129 -20.16 -9.66 -23.53
CA VAL A 129 -19.32 -8.49 -23.80
C VAL A 129 -17.82 -8.78 -23.73
N CYS A 130 -17.41 -9.95 -23.22
CA CYS A 130 -16.00 -10.30 -23.04
C CYS A 130 -15.35 -10.67 -24.37
N LYS A 131 -14.83 -9.67 -25.10
CA LYS A 131 -14.12 -9.87 -26.36
C LYS A 131 -12.86 -10.72 -26.27
N ALA A 132 -12.25 -10.78 -25.07
CA ALA A 132 -11.08 -11.61 -24.81
C ALA A 132 -11.44 -13.08 -24.55
N GLU A 133 -12.74 -13.40 -24.47
CA GLU A 133 -13.27 -14.73 -24.12
C GLU A 133 -12.74 -15.27 -22.78
N ALA A 134 -12.21 -14.39 -21.92
CA ALA A 134 -11.71 -14.74 -20.59
C ALA A 134 -12.83 -15.06 -19.60
N VAL A 135 -13.99 -14.42 -19.78
CA VAL A 135 -15.23 -14.77 -19.07
C VAL A 135 -16.11 -15.50 -20.06
N SER A 136 -16.17 -16.81 -19.95
CA SER A 136 -17.00 -17.70 -20.75
C SER A 136 -17.99 -18.43 -19.86
N ILE A 137 -18.90 -19.22 -20.45
CA ILE A 137 -19.80 -20.07 -19.64
C ILE A 137 -18.98 -21.10 -18.86
N GLU A 138 -17.89 -21.59 -19.46
CA GLU A 138 -16.97 -22.54 -18.86
C GLU A 138 -16.19 -21.92 -17.70
N THR A 139 -15.55 -20.76 -17.90
CA THR A 139 -14.79 -20.11 -16.81
C THR A 139 -15.69 -19.59 -15.69
N HIS A 140 -16.94 -19.25 -16.01
CA HIS A 140 -17.96 -18.94 -14.99
C HIS A 140 -18.33 -20.17 -14.12
N ALA A 141 -18.18 -21.38 -14.65
CA ALA A 141 -18.47 -22.62 -13.94
C ALA A 141 -17.28 -23.17 -13.13
N GLU A 142 -16.11 -22.51 -13.19
CA GLU A 142 -14.92 -22.92 -12.44
C GLU A 142 -15.17 -22.88 -10.92
N LYS A 143 -14.67 -23.91 -10.23
CA LYS A 143 -14.80 -24.05 -8.78
C LYS A 143 -13.46 -23.78 -8.11
N LYS A 144 -13.52 -23.43 -6.83
CA LYS A 144 -12.32 -23.27 -5.99
C LYS A 144 -11.49 -24.55 -6.04
N GLU A 145 -10.24 -24.43 -6.46
CA GLU A 145 -9.27 -25.50 -6.40
C GLU A 145 -8.39 -25.36 -5.15
N THR A 146 -8.06 -26.48 -4.52
CA THR A 146 -7.04 -26.51 -3.47
C THR A 146 -5.73 -26.97 -4.09
N VAL A 147 -4.77 -26.05 -4.19
CA VAL A 147 -3.43 -26.34 -4.70
C VAL A 147 -2.48 -26.55 -3.52
N SER A 148 -1.72 -27.64 -3.55
CA SER A 148 -0.68 -27.92 -2.56
C SER A 148 0.67 -27.38 -3.05
N ILE A 149 1.28 -26.49 -2.27
CA ILE A 149 2.58 -25.89 -2.58
C ILE A 149 3.57 -26.27 -1.47
N ASN A 150 4.68 -26.89 -1.84
CA ASN A 150 5.78 -27.16 -0.92
C ASN A 150 6.68 -25.93 -0.82
N ALA A 151 6.67 -25.26 0.33
CA ALA A 151 7.48 -24.06 0.58
C ALA A 151 8.44 -24.29 1.76
N GLY A 152 9.70 -23.88 1.59
CA GLY A 152 10.72 -23.95 2.65
C GLY A 152 10.70 -22.74 3.61
N ALA A 153 10.11 -21.63 3.18
CA ALA A 153 9.88 -20.44 3.99
C ALA A 153 8.57 -19.76 3.56
N VAL A 154 7.92 -19.06 4.49
CA VAL A 154 6.68 -18.30 4.27
C VAL A 154 6.88 -16.87 4.72
N LEU A 155 6.58 -15.91 3.86
CA LEU A 155 6.56 -14.49 4.20
C LEU A 155 5.10 -14.04 4.28
N ILE A 156 4.68 -13.49 5.41
CA ILE A 156 3.32 -12.99 5.61
C ILE A 156 3.28 -11.47 5.58
N ALA A 157 2.41 -10.94 4.72
CA ALA A 157 2.17 -9.51 4.55
C ALA A 157 0.66 -9.22 4.35
N PRO A 158 -0.23 -9.69 5.25
CA PRO A 158 -1.68 -9.54 5.07
C PRO A 158 -2.17 -8.08 5.14
N GLY A 159 -1.31 -7.15 5.58
CA GLY A 159 -1.69 -5.77 5.84
C GLY A 159 -2.49 -5.63 7.14
N ASN A 160 -3.12 -4.47 7.32
CA ASN A 160 -4.05 -4.19 8.41
C ASN A 160 -5.38 -3.68 7.85
N ALA A 161 -6.44 -3.81 8.64
CA ALA A 161 -7.67 -3.09 8.38
C ALA A 161 -7.49 -1.61 8.69
N VAL A 162 -8.47 -0.80 8.32
CA VAL A 162 -8.56 0.61 8.69
C VAL A 162 -9.68 0.77 9.69
N TYR A 163 -9.50 1.69 10.65
CA TYR A 163 -10.54 2.00 11.62
C TYR A 163 -11.80 2.47 10.93
N ASP A 164 -12.92 1.83 11.27
CA ASP A 164 -14.24 2.21 10.79
C ASP A 164 -14.89 3.22 11.76
N PRO A 165 -15.00 4.51 11.39
CA PRO A 165 -15.63 5.52 12.24
C PRO A 165 -17.13 5.28 12.45
N ALA A 166 -17.78 4.40 11.67
CA ALA A 166 -19.17 4.01 11.91
C ALA A 166 -19.37 3.13 13.15
N VAL A 167 -18.32 2.47 13.65
CA VAL A 167 -18.40 1.62 14.87
C VAL A 167 -18.74 2.47 16.10
N HIS A 168 -18.12 3.65 16.20
CA HIS A 168 -18.42 4.65 17.20
C HIS A 168 -18.49 6.03 16.55
N ASP A 169 -19.70 6.39 16.10
CA ASP A 169 -19.94 7.56 15.26
C ASP A 169 -19.94 8.90 16.04
N THR A 170 -18.83 9.22 16.69
CA THR A 170 -18.64 10.48 17.44
C THR A 170 -18.67 11.70 16.51
N TYR A 171 -18.25 11.51 15.25
CA TYR A 171 -18.04 12.58 14.29
C TYR A 171 -19.22 12.77 13.33
N GLY A 172 -20.26 11.94 13.39
CA GLY A 172 -21.41 12.04 12.47
C GLY A 172 -21.11 11.53 11.05
N TYR A 173 -20.12 10.65 10.89
CA TYR A 173 -19.75 10.00 9.64
C TYR A 173 -20.95 9.34 8.93
N LYS A 174 -21.83 8.65 9.66
CA LYS A 174 -23.06 8.07 9.05
C LYS A 174 -24.13 9.12 8.73
N GLN A 175 -24.00 10.33 9.27
CA GLN A 175 -25.04 11.36 9.24
C GLN A 175 -24.84 12.36 8.10
N SER A 176 -23.64 12.45 7.52
CA SER A 176 -23.37 13.36 6.41
C SER A 176 -22.43 12.73 5.38
N PRO A 177 -22.79 12.72 4.08
CA PRO A 177 -21.91 12.26 3.01
C PRO A 177 -20.70 13.19 2.78
N ASN A 178 -20.69 14.39 3.37
CA ASN A 178 -19.56 15.31 3.31
C ASN A 178 -18.51 15.06 4.41
N ILE A 179 -18.74 14.07 5.28
CA ILE A 179 -17.75 13.55 6.21
C ILE A 179 -17.23 12.25 5.61
N VAL A 180 -15.99 12.27 5.15
CA VAL A 180 -15.35 11.11 4.52
C VAL A 180 -14.15 10.66 5.35
N THR A 181 -13.74 9.42 5.20
CA THR A 181 -12.44 8.94 5.66
C THR A 181 -11.31 9.42 4.75
N SER A 182 -10.08 9.42 5.25
CA SER A 182 -8.90 9.70 4.43
C SER A 182 -8.76 8.76 3.23
N LEU A 183 -9.13 7.48 3.37
CA LEU A 183 -9.12 6.54 2.24
C LEU A 183 -10.18 6.87 1.18
N GLU A 184 -11.38 7.27 1.59
CA GLU A 184 -12.41 7.73 0.65
C GLU A 184 -11.96 9.01 -0.04
N PHE A 185 -11.34 9.94 0.69
CA PHE A 185 -10.78 11.16 0.12
C PHE A 185 -9.69 10.87 -0.93
N GLU A 186 -8.81 9.90 -0.68
CA GLU A 186 -7.86 9.41 -1.70
C GLU A 186 -8.57 8.87 -2.95
N ARG A 187 -9.70 8.17 -2.78
CA ARG A 187 -10.51 7.72 -3.93
C ARG A 187 -11.12 8.89 -4.69
N ILE A 188 -11.55 9.95 -4.02
CA ILE A 188 -12.05 11.18 -4.67
C ILE A 188 -10.97 11.81 -5.56
N LEU A 189 -9.75 11.95 -5.02
CA LEU A 189 -8.60 12.53 -5.73
C LEU A 189 -7.99 11.62 -6.81
N ALA A 190 -8.26 10.32 -6.78
CA ALA A 190 -7.68 9.40 -7.74
C ALA A 190 -8.29 9.57 -9.15
N ALA A 191 -7.44 9.55 -10.18
CA ALA A 191 -7.89 9.61 -11.58
C ALA A 191 -8.78 8.41 -12.00
N THR A 192 -8.62 7.26 -11.34
CA THR A 192 -9.49 6.07 -11.47
C THR A 192 -10.57 6.01 -10.38
N GLY A 193 -10.74 7.12 -9.66
CA GLY A 193 -11.74 7.36 -8.63
C GLY A 193 -13.15 7.48 -9.18
N PRO A 194 -14.17 7.44 -8.30
CA PRO A 194 -15.56 7.70 -8.69
C PRO A 194 -15.77 9.07 -9.33
N PHE A 195 -14.91 10.04 -9.02
CA PHE A 195 -14.96 11.40 -9.56
C PHE A 195 -13.83 11.72 -10.55
N ALA A 196 -13.11 10.70 -11.05
CA ALA A 196 -12.01 10.85 -12.02
C ALA A 196 -10.92 11.85 -11.63
N GLY A 197 -10.70 12.07 -10.32
CA GLY A 197 -9.72 13.00 -9.78
C GLY A 197 -10.23 14.44 -9.60
N HIS A 198 -11.51 14.70 -9.84
CA HIS A 198 -12.13 15.98 -9.53
C HIS A 198 -12.50 16.05 -8.05
N LEU A 199 -11.92 17.02 -7.34
CA LEU A 199 -12.20 17.26 -5.93
C LEU A 199 -13.60 17.86 -5.75
N VAL A 200 -14.55 17.02 -5.36
CA VAL A 200 -15.96 17.41 -5.18
C VAL A 200 -16.55 16.86 -3.88
N ARG A 201 -17.58 17.54 -3.37
CA ARG A 201 -18.39 17.08 -2.24
C ARG A 201 -19.26 15.90 -2.67
N PRO A 202 -19.30 14.78 -1.92
CA PRO A 202 -20.15 13.65 -2.28
C PRO A 202 -21.66 13.94 -2.24
N SER A 203 -22.10 14.91 -1.44
CA SER A 203 -23.53 15.28 -1.37
C SER A 203 -24.10 15.88 -2.66
N ASP A 204 -23.37 16.78 -3.31
CA ASP A 204 -23.90 17.62 -4.38
C ASP A 204 -22.93 17.87 -5.53
N HIS A 205 -21.77 17.22 -5.51
CA HIS A 205 -20.73 17.24 -6.53
C HIS A 205 -20.16 18.64 -6.82
N LYS A 206 -20.30 19.59 -5.89
CA LYS A 206 -19.65 20.90 -5.98
C LYS A 206 -18.21 20.84 -5.50
N GLU A 207 -17.36 21.73 -6.02
CA GLU A 207 -16.01 21.91 -5.49
C GLU A 207 -16.09 22.52 -4.08
N PRO A 208 -15.42 21.94 -3.06
CA PRO A 208 -15.36 22.54 -1.73
C PRO A 208 -14.44 23.77 -1.75
N GLU A 209 -14.81 24.84 -1.05
CA GLU A 209 -13.93 26.00 -0.83
C GLU A 209 -13.11 25.83 0.46
N LYS A 210 -13.58 24.97 1.36
CA LYS A 210 -12.98 24.80 2.69
C LYS A 210 -13.08 23.38 3.25
N ILE A 211 -11.93 22.77 3.57
CA ILE A 211 -11.82 21.38 4.03
C ILE A 211 -11.08 21.29 5.37
N ALA A 212 -11.60 20.46 6.29
CA ALA A 212 -10.94 20.13 7.55
C ALA A 212 -10.47 18.67 7.58
N TRP A 213 -9.26 18.42 8.08
CA TRP A 213 -8.76 17.09 8.43
C TRP A 213 -8.73 16.91 9.94
N ILE A 214 -9.29 15.81 10.43
CA ILE A 214 -9.33 15.48 11.87
C ILE A 214 -8.34 14.35 12.14
N GLN A 215 -7.33 14.62 12.96
CA GLN A 215 -6.28 13.66 13.24
C GLN A 215 -6.63 12.68 14.35
N CYS A 216 -5.91 11.55 14.37
CA CYS A 216 -5.99 10.51 15.39
C CYS A 216 -7.39 9.86 15.49
N VAL A 217 -8.10 9.74 14.36
CA VAL A 217 -9.40 9.04 14.35
C VAL A 217 -9.14 7.53 14.44
N GLY A 218 -9.59 6.90 15.51
CA GLY A 218 -9.34 5.47 15.78
C GLY A 218 -7.94 5.15 16.29
N SER A 219 -7.14 6.14 16.67
CA SER A 219 -5.76 5.98 17.15
C SER A 219 -5.47 6.91 18.31
N ARG A 220 -4.59 6.51 19.24
CA ARG A 220 -4.35 7.23 20.50
C ARG A 220 -5.67 7.50 21.22
N ASP A 221 -6.56 6.52 21.19
CA ASP A 221 -7.91 6.61 21.72
C ASP A 221 -8.31 5.27 22.36
N GLU A 222 -9.08 5.34 23.44
CA GLU A 222 -9.55 4.21 24.24
C GLU A 222 -11.03 3.87 23.98
N HIS A 223 -11.70 4.59 23.06
CA HIS A 223 -13.05 4.23 22.63
C HIS A 223 -13.09 2.81 22.05
N PRO A 224 -14.20 2.06 22.22
CA PRO A 224 -14.35 0.72 21.67
C PRO A 224 -14.02 0.66 20.18
N GLY A 225 -13.16 -0.28 19.78
CA GLY A 225 -12.71 -0.45 18.39
C GLY A 225 -11.54 0.46 17.98
N SER A 226 -11.20 1.49 18.76
CA SER A 226 -10.01 2.31 18.55
C SER A 226 -8.74 1.63 19.06
N GLN A 227 -7.59 2.17 18.66
CA GLN A 227 -6.28 1.69 19.08
C GLN A 227 -5.59 2.69 20.03
N PRO A 228 -5.00 2.23 21.16
CA PRO A 228 -4.33 3.12 22.11
C PRO A 228 -2.97 3.63 21.56
N TYR A 229 -2.45 3.01 20.50
CA TYR A 229 -1.22 3.40 19.84
C TYR A 229 -1.45 4.40 18.71
N CYS A 230 -0.36 5.00 18.24
CA CYS A 230 -0.37 5.85 17.05
C CYS A 230 -0.21 4.99 15.80
N SER A 231 -1.03 5.25 14.78
CA SER A 231 -0.93 4.56 13.49
C SER A 231 0.27 4.96 12.62
N GLY A 232 1.13 5.89 13.09
CA GLY A 232 2.39 6.26 12.42
C GLY A 232 2.27 7.10 11.15
N VAL A 233 1.15 7.01 10.41
CA VAL A 233 0.99 7.57 9.06
C VAL A 233 -0.04 8.69 8.93
N CYS A 234 -0.95 8.86 9.90
CA CYS A 234 -2.09 9.78 9.78
C CYS A 234 -1.70 11.25 9.59
N CYS A 235 -0.68 11.70 10.31
CA CYS A 235 -0.20 13.07 10.17
C CYS A 235 0.33 13.33 8.75
N THR A 236 1.06 12.38 8.17
CA THR A 236 1.77 12.59 6.91
C THR A 236 0.85 12.46 5.70
N TYR A 237 -0.08 11.51 5.68
CA TYR A 237 -1.05 11.45 4.58
C TYR A 237 -2.02 12.63 4.61
N ALA A 238 -2.42 13.15 5.78
CA ALA A 238 -3.33 14.29 5.82
C ALA A 238 -2.65 15.58 5.34
N ILE A 239 -1.36 15.77 5.68
CA ILE A 239 -0.54 16.85 5.12
C ILE A 239 -0.45 16.72 3.60
N LYS A 240 -0.23 15.50 3.10
CA LYS A 240 -0.20 15.21 1.66
C LYS A 240 -1.55 15.53 1.02
N GLU A 241 -2.64 14.99 1.55
CA GLU A 241 -4.01 15.23 1.07
C GLU A 241 -4.34 16.72 1.02
N ALA A 242 -3.98 17.51 2.05
CA ALA A 242 -4.22 18.94 2.06
C ALA A 242 -3.43 19.70 0.98
N ILE A 243 -2.16 19.38 0.78
CA ILE A 243 -1.35 19.96 -0.31
C ILE A 243 -1.92 19.55 -1.67
N ILE A 244 -2.20 18.26 -1.87
CA ILE A 244 -2.69 17.73 -3.14
C ILE A 244 -4.09 18.29 -3.46
N ALA A 245 -4.95 18.49 -2.46
CA ALA A 245 -6.25 19.13 -2.64
C ALA A 245 -6.10 20.57 -3.18
N LYS A 246 -5.17 21.35 -2.61
CA LYS A 246 -4.82 22.68 -3.13
C LYS A 246 -4.26 22.63 -4.56
N GLU A 247 -3.49 21.59 -4.91
CA GLU A 247 -2.96 21.41 -6.27
C GLU A 247 -4.04 21.00 -7.30
N HIS A 248 -5.13 20.33 -6.88
CA HIS A 248 -6.22 19.90 -7.77
C HIS A 248 -7.27 20.97 -8.03
N GLN A 249 -7.44 21.93 -7.12
CA GLN A 249 -8.47 22.96 -7.23
C GLN A 249 -7.97 24.20 -7.97
N ARG A 250 -8.79 24.72 -8.89
CA ARG A 250 -8.52 25.97 -9.60
C ARG A 250 -8.97 27.16 -8.75
N GLY A 251 -8.20 27.52 -7.72
CA GLY A 251 -8.52 28.66 -6.87
C GLY A 251 -7.91 28.58 -5.48
N ALA A 252 -8.36 29.47 -4.59
CA ALA A 252 -7.95 29.47 -3.19
C ALA A 252 -8.78 28.45 -2.40
N LEU A 253 -8.18 27.32 -2.04
CA LEU A 253 -8.76 26.34 -1.10
C LEU A 253 -8.22 26.59 0.32
N ASP A 254 -9.13 26.76 1.27
CA ASP A 254 -8.81 26.82 2.70
C ASP A 254 -8.75 25.40 3.28
N THR A 255 -7.58 25.03 3.81
CA THR A 255 -7.34 23.71 4.38
C THR A 255 -6.91 23.85 5.85
N ALA A 256 -7.58 23.12 6.74
CA ALA A 256 -7.24 23.09 8.16
C ALA A 256 -7.02 21.66 8.66
N ILE A 257 -5.90 21.41 9.36
CA ILE A 257 -5.59 20.13 10.00
C ILE A 257 -5.69 20.30 11.50
N PHE A 258 -6.68 19.64 12.11
CA PHE A 258 -6.90 19.61 13.56
C PHE A 258 -6.12 18.46 14.19
N TYR A 259 -5.21 18.78 15.12
CA TYR A 259 -4.25 17.80 15.64
C TYR A 259 -4.02 17.90 17.14
N ILE A 260 -3.52 16.80 17.73
CA ILE A 260 -2.98 16.76 19.09
C ILE A 260 -1.47 17.03 19.05
N ASP A 261 -0.75 16.19 18.31
CA ASP A 261 0.68 16.33 17.99
C ASP A 261 0.95 15.98 16.52
N ILE A 262 1.87 16.68 15.86
CA ILE A 262 2.33 16.35 14.50
C ILE A 262 3.53 15.39 14.56
N ARG A 263 3.36 14.19 14.00
CA ARG A 263 4.37 13.12 13.94
C ARG A 263 4.89 12.91 12.53
N THR A 264 6.04 13.51 12.23
CA THR A 264 6.68 13.61 10.90
C THR A 264 8.12 13.08 10.96
N HIS A 265 8.28 11.86 11.48
CA HIS A 265 9.57 11.28 11.85
C HIS A 265 10.31 10.54 10.72
N GLY A 266 9.67 10.36 9.56
CA GLY A 266 10.29 9.78 8.37
C GLY A 266 11.23 10.76 7.66
N LYS A 267 12.08 10.21 6.77
CA LYS A 267 13.00 11.02 5.97
C LYS A 267 12.21 12.04 5.13
N ASP A 268 12.62 13.30 5.21
CA ASP A 268 11.98 14.46 4.55
C ASP A 268 10.53 14.77 4.98
N PHE A 269 9.93 14.05 5.94
CA PHE A 269 8.54 14.30 6.36
C PHE A 269 8.38 15.64 7.09
N GLU A 270 9.34 16.04 7.92
CA GLU A 270 9.32 17.37 8.55
C GLU A 270 9.45 18.49 7.53
N ARG A 271 10.30 18.32 6.51
CA ARG A 271 10.42 19.28 5.41
C ARG A 271 9.11 19.41 4.64
N TYR A 272 8.42 18.29 4.45
CA TYR A 272 7.11 18.27 3.80
C TYR A 272 6.05 18.98 4.66
N TYR A 273 6.08 18.81 5.98
CA TYR A 273 5.27 19.61 6.91
C TYR A 273 5.56 21.11 6.81
N ASN A 274 6.84 21.51 6.79
CA ASN A 274 7.21 22.93 6.62
C ASN A 274 6.71 23.50 5.29
N ARG A 275 6.84 22.73 4.20
CA ARG A 275 6.29 23.10 2.88
C ARG A 275 4.77 23.27 2.92
N ALA A 276 4.05 22.45 3.70
CA ALA A 276 2.62 22.60 3.87
C ALA A 276 2.25 23.93 4.55
N GLN A 277 3.04 24.33 5.57
CA GLN A 277 2.87 25.63 6.22
C GLN A 277 3.13 26.78 5.24
N GLU A 278 4.17 26.67 4.41
CA GLU A 278 4.48 27.64 3.34
C GLU A 278 3.38 27.69 2.25
N ALA A 279 2.60 26.62 2.09
CA ALA A 279 1.46 26.54 1.17
C ALA A 279 0.12 26.93 1.82
N ASP A 280 0.15 27.66 2.94
CA ASP A 280 -1.02 28.13 3.70
C ASP A 280 -1.97 26.98 4.13
N VAL A 281 -1.41 25.83 4.52
CA VAL A 281 -2.17 24.80 5.26
C VAL A 281 -2.19 25.19 6.74
N ARG A 282 -3.39 25.37 7.31
CA ARG A 282 -3.56 25.74 8.72
C ARG A 282 -3.42 24.51 9.61
N PHE A 283 -2.62 24.62 10.66
CA PHE A 283 -2.48 23.57 11.68
C PHE A 283 -3.07 24.07 12.99
N LEU A 284 -4.18 23.46 13.42
CA LEU A 284 -4.95 23.88 14.58
C LEU A 284 -4.81 22.84 15.68
N LYS A 285 -4.13 23.20 16.78
CA LYS A 285 -3.88 22.30 17.90
C LYS A 285 -5.14 22.13 18.76
N SER A 286 -6.02 21.22 18.36
CA SER A 286 -7.27 20.92 19.07
C SER A 286 -7.73 19.49 18.79
N LYS A 287 -8.10 18.74 19.85
CA LYS A 287 -8.81 17.45 19.69
C LYS A 287 -10.30 17.75 19.50
N ILE A 288 -10.81 17.46 18.32
CA ILE A 288 -12.23 17.66 18.01
C ILE A 288 -13.06 16.57 18.68
N SER A 289 -14.15 16.98 19.33
CA SER A 289 -15.06 16.08 20.03
C SER A 289 -16.28 15.69 19.22
N THR A 290 -16.84 16.62 18.43
CA THR A 290 -18.07 16.42 17.66
C THR A 290 -18.09 17.31 16.43
N ILE A 291 -18.84 16.91 15.40
CA ILE A 291 -19.10 17.68 14.19
C ILE A 291 -20.61 17.78 14.04
N ARG A 292 -21.10 18.96 13.63
CA ARG A 292 -22.54 19.24 13.51
C ARG A 292 -22.87 19.69 12.09
N SER A 293 -23.91 19.13 11.48
CA SER A 293 -24.40 19.61 10.18
C SER A 293 -25.12 20.96 10.31
N VAL A 294 -25.04 21.79 9.27
CA VAL A 294 -25.67 23.11 9.17
C VAL A 294 -26.88 23.05 8.24
N GLY A 295 -28.09 23.12 8.80
CA GLY A 295 -29.33 23.21 8.02
C GLY A 295 -29.40 22.18 6.88
N ASP A 296 -29.90 22.62 5.72
CA ASP A 296 -30.04 21.79 4.51
C ASP A 296 -28.89 22.02 3.50
N THR A 297 -27.86 22.80 3.83
CA THR A 297 -26.76 23.16 2.89
C THR A 297 -25.74 22.04 2.71
N GLY A 298 -25.70 21.09 3.65
CA GLY A 298 -24.71 20.03 3.72
C GLY A 298 -23.38 20.44 4.36
N ASN A 299 -23.24 21.70 4.83
CA ASN A 299 -22.02 22.19 5.45
C ASN A 299 -21.90 21.70 6.90
N LEU A 300 -20.68 21.77 7.45
CA LEU A 300 -20.28 21.15 8.71
C LEU A 300 -19.65 22.18 9.65
N ILE A 301 -20.10 22.26 10.91
CA ILE A 301 -19.51 23.10 11.95
C ILE A 301 -18.63 22.25 12.87
N ILE A 302 -17.40 22.74 13.05
CA ILE A 302 -16.44 22.22 14.02
C ILE A 302 -16.24 23.27 15.11
N GLY A 303 -16.51 22.87 16.36
CA GLY A 303 -16.22 23.68 17.54
C GLY A 303 -14.87 23.29 18.13
N TYR A 304 -13.95 24.25 18.29
CA TYR A 304 -12.61 24.01 18.82
C TYR A 304 -12.12 25.16 19.69
N THR A 305 -11.05 24.89 20.45
CA THR A 305 -10.37 25.91 21.25
C THR A 305 -9.07 26.31 20.56
N ASP A 306 -8.87 27.61 20.34
CA ASP A 306 -7.64 28.15 19.77
C ASP A 306 -6.49 28.20 20.81
N GLU A 307 -5.30 28.62 20.36
CA GLU A 307 -4.12 28.72 21.23
C GLU A 307 -4.27 29.76 22.35
N THR A 308 -5.23 30.67 22.24
CA THR A 308 -5.54 31.68 23.26
C THR A 308 -6.57 31.20 24.28
N GLY A 309 -7.11 29.99 24.12
CA GLY A 309 -8.15 29.42 24.96
C GLY A 309 -9.57 29.86 24.57
N ARG A 310 -9.76 30.51 23.42
CA ARG A 310 -11.09 30.94 22.96
C ARG A 310 -11.77 29.82 22.18
N ARG A 311 -13.06 29.65 22.43
CA ARG A 311 -13.91 28.76 21.66
C ARG A 311 -14.28 29.41 20.33
N ILE A 312 -14.04 28.68 19.24
CA ILE A 312 -14.37 29.04 17.86
C ILE A 312 -15.29 27.95 17.31
N ASP A 313 -16.42 28.35 16.72
CA ASP A 313 -17.25 27.48 15.90
C ASP A 313 -17.02 27.91 14.44
N GLU A 314 -16.47 27.02 13.62
CA GLU A 314 -16.05 27.29 12.24
C GLU A 314 -16.75 26.34 11.26
N GLU A 315 -17.25 26.90 10.16
CA GLU A 315 -17.94 26.15 9.09
C GLU A 315 -16.96 25.67 8.03
N PHE A 316 -17.19 24.45 7.54
CA PHE A 316 -16.44 23.71 6.51
C PHE A 316 -17.39 23.05 5.52
N ASP A 317 -16.98 22.95 4.27
CA ASP A 317 -17.77 22.30 3.22
C ASP A 317 -17.63 20.77 3.26
N MET A 318 -16.49 20.31 3.74
CA MET A 318 -16.12 18.89 3.79
C MET A 318 -15.20 18.62 4.98
N VAL A 319 -15.33 17.45 5.58
CA VAL A 319 -14.42 16.98 6.64
C VAL A 319 -13.83 15.63 6.24
N VAL A 320 -12.53 15.49 6.42
CA VAL A 320 -11.76 14.26 6.22
C VAL A 320 -11.33 13.71 7.58
N LEU A 321 -11.83 12.53 7.93
CA LEU A 321 -11.42 11.78 9.11
C LEU A 321 -10.13 11.04 8.81
N SER A 322 -9.02 11.46 9.41
CA SER A 322 -7.72 10.79 9.26
C SER A 322 -7.72 9.51 10.11
N VAL A 323 -8.29 8.45 9.53
CA VAL A 323 -8.49 7.13 10.15
C VAL A 323 -7.18 6.33 10.27
N GLY A 324 -6.95 5.76 11.45
CA GLY A 324 -5.81 4.91 11.75
C GLY A 324 -5.97 3.46 11.27
N PHE A 325 -4.92 2.66 11.48
CA PHE A 325 -4.98 1.22 11.32
C PHE A 325 -5.83 0.57 12.42
N ALA A 326 -6.44 -0.56 12.07
CA ALA A 326 -7.19 -1.42 12.97
C ALA A 326 -6.81 -2.89 12.73
N LYS A 327 -7.22 -3.76 13.67
CA LYS A 327 -7.06 -5.21 13.53
C LYS A 327 -7.84 -5.73 12.30
N SER A 328 -7.24 -6.65 11.55
CA SER A 328 -7.90 -7.39 10.46
C SER A 328 -8.26 -8.79 10.95
N GLU A 329 -9.55 -9.15 10.92
CA GLU A 329 -10.00 -10.49 11.33
C GLU A 329 -9.42 -11.58 10.41
N GLU A 330 -9.20 -11.28 9.13
CA GLU A 330 -8.53 -12.16 8.17
C GLU A 330 -7.07 -12.41 8.54
N ALA A 331 -6.35 -11.38 8.99
CA ALA A 331 -4.97 -11.52 9.47
C ALA A 331 -4.90 -12.35 10.76
N LEU A 332 -5.88 -12.21 11.66
CA LEU A 332 -5.97 -13.02 12.88
C LEU A 332 -6.28 -14.49 12.58
N ASP A 333 -7.16 -14.76 11.62
CA ASP A 333 -7.43 -16.12 11.15
C ASP A 333 -6.20 -16.74 10.49
N LEU A 334 -5.47 -15.98 9.67
CA LEU A 334 -4.20 -16.41 9.09
C LEU A 334 -3.17 -16.75 10.17
N ALA A 335 -3.02 -15.90 11.19
CA ALA A 335 -2.10 -16.13 12.29
C ALA A 335 -2.41 -17.43 13.05
N LYS A 336 -3.69 -17.70 13.31
CA LYS A 336 -4.14 -18.97 13.93
C LYS A 336 -3.84 -20.18 13.06
N LYS A 337 -4.06 -20.09 11.74
CA LYS A 337 -3.76 -21.17 10.79
C LYS A 337 -2.27 -21.48 10.71
N LEU A 338 -1.43 -20.45 10.80
CA LEU A 338 0.01 -20.58 10.76
C LEU A 338 0.63 -20.90 12.13
N ASP A 339 -0.14 -20.76 13.21
CA ASP A 339 0.31 -20.97 14.60
C ASP A 339 1.48 -20.05 14.96
N ILE A 340 1.26 -18.74 14.77
CA ILE A 340 2.18 -17.67 15.18
C ILE A 340 1.61 -16.90 16.36
N GLU A 341 2.49 -16.42 17.23
CA GLU A 341 2.11 -15.61 18.40
C GLU A 341 1.82 -14.16 18.00
N LEU A 342 0.86 -13.56 18.69
CA LEU A 342 0.48 -12.16 18.52
C LEU A 342 0.78 -11.37 19.80
N ASP A 343 1.09 -10.09 19.64
CA ASP A 343 1.27 -9.17 20.74
C ASP A 343 -0.06 -8.73 21.39
N GLN A 344 0.02 -7.87 22.40
CA GLN A 344 -1.16 -7.32 23.09
C GLN A 344 -2.09 -6.50 22.18
N TYR A 345 -1.61 -6.06 21.02
CA TYR A 345 -2.34 -5.29 20.01
C TYR A 345 -2.86 -6.16 18.87
N GLN A 346 -2.70 -7.48 18.96
CA GLN A 346 -3.10 -8.46 17.93
C GLN A 346 -2.32 -8.31 16.61
N LEU A 347 -1.06 -7.89 16.71
CA LEU A 347 -0.08 -7.83 15.63
C LEU A 347 0.94 -8.97 15.79
N ALA A 348 1.68 -9.31 14.73
CA ALA A 348 2.67 -10.38 14.81
C ALA A 348 3.74 -10.07 15.87
N LEU A 349 3.98 -11.01 16.80
CA LEU A 349 4.99 -10.84 17.83
C LEU A 349 6.40 -10.99 17.25
N THR A 350 7.22 -9.95 17.39
CA THR A 350 8.63 -9.86 16.95
C THR A 350 9.49 -9.25 18.08
N SER A 351 10.82 -9.18 17.89
CA SER A 351 11.76 -8.57 18.83
C SER A 351 12.60 -7.47 18.17
N SER A 352 13.22 -6.58 18.95
CA SER A 352 14.00 -5.47 18.33
C SER A 352 15.25 -5.95 17.60
N PHE A 353 15.78 -7.13 17.94
CA PHE A 353 16.95 -7.72 17.28
C PHE A 353 16.59 -8.68 16.13
N GLU A 354 15.35 -9.17 16.08
CA GLU A 354 14.83 -10.03 15.00
C GLU A 354 13.46 -9.51 14.53
N PRO A 355 13.38 -8.28 13.97
CA PRO A 355 12.12 -7.54 13.77
C PRO A 355 11.20 -8.13 12.69
N VAL A 356 11.69 -9.08 11.89
CA VAL A 356 10.92 -9.71 10.81
C VAL A 356 10.69 -11.21 11.03
N ARG A 357 11.19 -11.77 12.14
CA ARG A 357 10.97 -13.18 12.48
C ARG A 357 9.75 -13.30 13.38
N THR A 358 8.87 -14.24 13.05
CA THR A 358 7.76 -14.60 13.93
C THR A 358 8.22 -15.59 15.01
N SER A 359 7.32 -15.95 15.93
CA SER A 359 7.56 -17.01 16.91
C SER A 359 7.79 -18.40 16.28
N LYS A 360 7.47 -18.58 14.99
CA LYS A 360 7.59 -19.85 14.28
C LYS A 360 8.75 -19.85 13.26
N PRO A 361 9.77 -20.71 13.43
CA PRO A 361 10.86 -20.81 12.47
C PRO A 361 10.38 -21.11 11.04
N GLY A 362 10.97 -20.42 10.07
CA GLY A 362 10.58 -20.51 8.66
C GLY A 362 9.42 -19.60 8.26
N ILE A 363 8.78 -18.91 9.21
CA ILE A 363 7.74 -17.92 8.94
C ILE A 363 8.24 -16.52 9.32
N PHE A 364 8.20 -15.60 8.36
CA PHE A 364 8.65 -14.22 8.48
C PHE A 364 7.49 -13.27 8.24
N VAL A 365 7.51 -12.08 8.85
CA VAL A 365 6.47 -11.06 8.72
C VAL A 365 7.06 -9.76 8.17
N CYS A 366 6.26 -9.00 7.42
CA CYS A 366 6.59 -7.63 7.03
C CYS A 366 5.35 -6.75 6.88
N GLY A 367 5.57 -5.43 6.89
CA GLY A 367 4.52 -4.44 6.63
C GLY A 367 3.65 -4.19 7.86
N THR A 368 2.43 -3.73 7.65
CA THR A 368 1.62 -3.19 8.75
C THR A 368 1.16 -4.24 9.77
N PHE A 369 1.21 -5.53 9.42
CA PHE A 369 0.87 -6.62 10.34
C PHE A 369 1.93 -6.85 11.44
N GLU A 370 3.18 -6.41 11.21
CA GLU A 370 4.20 -6.37 12.27
C GLU A 370 3.99 -5.15 13.18
N SER A 371 3.79 -3.96 12.59
CA SER A 371 3.48 -2.73 13.33
C SER A 371 2.98 -1.62 12.40
N PRO A 372 2.23 -0.62 12.92
CA PRO A 372 1.80 0.54 12.15
C PRO A 372 2.96 1.32 11.52
N LYS A 373 3.02 1.38 10.19
CA LYS A 373 4.12 2.03 9.47
C LYS A 373 3.72 2.50 8.07
N ASP A 374 4.63 3.25 7.46
CA ASP A 374 4.49 3.76 6.10
C ASP A 374 5.00 2.76 5.04
N ILE A 375 4.81 3.12 3.77
CA ILE A 375 5.24 2.31 2.62
C ILE A 375 6.76 2.08 2.63
N PRO A 376 7.63 3.11 2.79
CA PRO A 376 9.07 2.89 2.83
C PRO A 376 9.51 1.88 3.89
N GLN A 377 8.98 1.96 5.11
CA GLN A 377 9.32 1.01 6.17
C GLN A 377 8.80 -0.40 5.85
N SER A 378 7.59 -0.52 5.29
CA SER A 378 7.04 -1.80 4.83
C SER A 378 7.91 -2.47 3.76
N VAL A 379 8.43 -1.70 2.81
CA VAL A 379 9.34 -2.20 1.75
C VAL A 379 10.71 -2.61 2.32
N ILE A 380 11.23 -1.86 3.29
CA ILE A 380 12.46 -2.22 4.00
C ILE A 380 12.29 -3.57 4.71
N GLU A 381 11.17 -3.75 5.42
CA GLU A 381 10.88 -5.03 6.08
C GLU A 381 10.66 -6.17 5.10
N ALA A 382 9.94 -5.95 4.00
CA ALA A 382 9.78 -6.98 2.98
C ALA A 382 11.14 -7.46 2.43
N SER A 383 12.07 -6.52 2.21
CA SER A 383 13.44 -6.84 1.80
C SER A 383 14.21 -7.59 2.90
N ALA A 384 14.03 -7.20 4.16
CA ALA A 384 14.63 -7.91 5.29
C ALA A 384 14.08 -9.33 5.43
N SER A 385 12.76 -9.53 5.38
CA SER A 385 12.12 -10.85 5.42
C SER A 385 12.59 -11.75 4.28
N ALA A 386 12.73 -11.18 3.06
CA ALA A 386 13.31 -11.90 1.92
C ALA A 386 14.76 -12.32 2.19
N ALA A 387 15.60 -11.41 2.69
CA ALA A 387 17.00 -11.73 3.03
C ALA A 387 17.12 -12.79 4.14
N MET A 388 16.19 -12.82 5.10
CA MET A 388 16.15 -13.85 6.14
C MET A 388 15.71 -15.21 5.59
N ALA A 389 14.73 -15.23 4.67
CA ALA A 389 14.32 -16.44 3.98
C ALA A 389 15.42 -16.99 3.06
N GLU A 390 16.12 -16.12 2.31
CA GLU A 390 17.25 -16.51 1.47
C GLU A 390 18.41 -17.08 2.27
N SER A 391 18.69 -16.51 3.45
CA SER A 391 19.68 -17.06 4.37
C SER A 391 19.28 -18.45 4.88
N ALA A 392 18.00 -18.67 5.20
CA ALA A 392 17.49 -19.97 5.64
C ALA A 392 17.47 -21.02 4.52
N LEU A 393 17.36 -20.59 3.26
CA LEU A 393 17.26 -21.45 2.07
C LEU A 393 18.54 -21.47 1.23
N SER A 394 19.68 -21.00 1.78
CA SER A 394 20.92 -20.84 1.02
C SER A 394 21.42 -22.14 0.39
N GLU A 395 21.27 -23.28 1.07
CA GLU A 395 21.65 -24.61 0.54
C GLU A 395 20.79 -25.08 -0.65
N SER A 396 19.57 -24.55 -0.79
CA SER A 396 18.63 -24.91 -1.86
C SER A 396 18.59 -23.88 -2.98
N ARG A 397 19.50 -22.89 -2.97
CA ARG A 397 19.56 -21.83 -3.98
C ARG A 397 19.71 -22.43 -5.38
N TRP A 398 18.98 -21.86 -6.35
CA TRP A 398 18.95 -22.29 -7.76
C TRP A 398 18.28 -23.65 -8.04
N SER A 399 17.88 -24.42 -7.03
CA SER A 399 17.31 -25.77 -7.21
C SER A 399 16.00 -25.83 -8.01
N LEU A 400 15.22 -24.75 -8.00
CA LEU A 400 13.93 -24.63 -8.70
C LEU A 400 13.87 -23.41 -9.62
N THR A 401 15.01 -22.87 -10.03
CA THR A 401 15.02 -21.67 -10.90
C THR A 401 14.73 -22.01 -12.36
N GLN A 402 13.99 -21.13 -13.02
CA GLN A 402 13.70 -21.20 -14.45
C GLN A 402 14.49 -20.12 -15.19
N THR A 403 15.06 -20.48 -16.34
CA THR A 403 15.67 -19.50 -17.23
C THR A 403 14.56 -18.75 -17.97
N LYS A 404 14.57 -17.41 -17.90
CA LYS A 404 13.62 -16.59 -18.67
C LYS A 404 13.82 -16.85 -20.16
N GLU A 405 12.73 -17.15 -20.87
CA GLU A 405 12.77 -17.27 -22.33
C GLU A 405 13.13 -15.91 -22.94
N THR A 406 14.21 -15.85 -23.72
CA THR A 406 14.62 -14.63 -24.42
C THR A 406 13.88 -14.55 -25.75
N VAL A 407 13.17 -13.45 -25.98
CA VAL A 407 12.59 -13.14 -27.29
C VAL A 407 13.73 -12.87 -28.27
N GLU A 408 13.69 -13.51 -29.43
CA GLU A 408 14.69 -13.31 -30.49
C GLU A 408 14.61 -11.86 -31.01
N GLU A 409 15.75 -11.18 -31.05
CA GLU A 409 15.85 -9.80 -31.54
C GLU A 409 15.76 -9.78 -33.08
N ILE A 410 14.91 -8.89 -33.60
CA ILE A 410 14.76 -8.62 -35.01
C ILE A 410 15.89 -7.66 -35.42
N ASP A 411 16.74 -8.10 -36.36
CA ASP A 411 17.75 -7.23 -36.94
C ASP A 411 17.09 -6.20 -37.87
N VAL A 412 17.20 -4.93 -37.49
CA VAL A 412 16.65 -3.77 -38.21
C VAL A 412 17.77 -2.93 -38.84
N THR A 413 18.97 -3.48 -38.97
CA THR A 413 20.13 -2.81 -39.56
C THR A 413 19.89 -2.51 -41.03
N GLY A 414 20.07 -1.24 -41.42
CA GLY A 414 19.87 -0.80 -42.81
C GLY A 414 18.43 -0.55 -43.21
N GLU A 415 17.45 -0.79 -42.31
CA GLU A 415 16.07 -0.41 -42.53
C GLU A 415 15.84 1.10 -42.27
N PRO A 416 14.93 1.77 -43.01
CA PRO A 416 14.52 3.13 -42.66
C PRO A 416 13.83 3.15 -41.29
N PRO A 417 13.98 4.22 -40.49
CA PRO A 417 13.28 4.34 -39.22
C PRO A 417 11.75 4.27 -39.42
N ARG A 418 11.09 3.54 -38.53
CA ARG A 418 9.65 3.39 -38.42
C ARG A 418 9.28 3.56 -36.95
N ILE A 419 8.98 4.81 -36.60
CA ILE A 419 8.88 5.27 -35.21
C ILE A 419 7.43 5.19 -34.75
N GLY A 420 7.19 4.52 -33.62
CA GLY A 420 5.94 4.64 -32.87
C GLY A 420 6.08 5.61 -31.71
N VAL A 421 5.15 6.56 -31.58
CA VAL A 421 5.13 7.54 -30.48
C VAL A 421 3.94 7.28 -29.57
N PHE A 422 4.18 7.01 -28.30
CA PHE A 422 3.14 6.79 -27.29
C PHE A 422 3.12 7.94 -26.30
N VAL A 423 2.03 8.71 -26.24
CA VAL A 423 1.90 9.89 -25.38
C VAL A 423 1.08 9.55 -24.13
N CYS A 424 1.67 9.68 -22.95
CA CYS A 424 1.00 9.34 -21.69
C CYS A 424 0.20 10.52 -21.15
N ARG A 425 -1.03 10.28 -20.69
CA ARG A 425 -1.85 11.26 -19.95
C ARG A 425 -1.52 11.29 -18.45
N CYS A 426 -1.06 10.17 -17.90
CA CYS A 426 -0.72 9.99 -16.48
C CYS A 426 -1.83 10.46 -15.53
N GLY A 427 -3.09 10.13 -15.85
CA GLY A 427 -4.26 10.70 -15.18
C GLY A 427 -4.34 12.21 -15.40
N THR A 428 -4.37 12.99 -14.32
CA THR A 428 -4.36 14.46 -14.36
C THR A 428 -2.94 15.05 -14.36
N ASN A 429 -1.90 14.26 -14.10
CA ASN A 429 -0.54 14.77 -13.94
C ASN A 429 0.07 15.35 -15.21
N ILE A 430 -0.31 14.83 -16.38
CA ILE A 430 0.10 15.38 -17.68
C ILE A 430 -1.12 16.02 -18.34
N ALA A 431 -2.23 15.29 -18.48
CA ALA A 431 -3.42 15.80 -19.16
C ALA A 431 -4.15 16.94 -18.43
N GLY A 432 -3.86 17.19 -17.14
CA GLY A 432 -4.40 18.36 -16.44
C GLY A 432 -3.71 19.68 -16.81
N PHE A 433 -2.49 19.62 -17.37
CA PHE A 433 -1.65 20.78 -17.66
C PHE A 433 -1.16 20.87 -19.11
N LEU A 434 -1.46 19.86 -19.95
CA LEU A 434 -1.11 19.81 -21.37
C LEU A 434 -2.32 19.40 -22.21
N GLU A 435 -2.43 19.97 -23.40
CA GLU A 435 -3.34 19.49 -24.43
C GLU A 435 -2.73 18.27 -25.14
N VAL A 436 -2.84 17.10 -24.49
CA VAL A 436 -2.31 15.83 -25.01
C VAL A 436 -2.77 15.52 -26.45
N PRO A 437 -4.04 15.74 -26.84
CA PRO A 437 -4.46 15.55 -28.24
C PRO A 437 -3.65 16.37 -29.24
N GLU A 438 -3.25 17.60 -28.89
CA GLU A 438 -2.42 18.41 -29.79
C GLU A 438 -0.99 17.87 -29.92
N VAL A 439 -0.44 17.31 -28.84
CA VAL A 439 0.88 16.66 -28.87
C VAL A 439 0.84 15.42 -29.76
N VAL A 440 -0.25 14.65 -29.70
CA VAL A 440 -0.49 13.48 -30.58
C VAL A 440 -0.56 13.91 -32.05
N GLU A 441 -1.39 14.90 -32.38
CA GLU A 441 -1.52 15.37 -33.76
C GLU A 441 -0.20 15.94 -34.29
N TYR A 442 0.54 16.68 -33.47
CA TYR A 442 1.85 17.18 -33.85
C TYR A 442 2.85 16.04 -34.09
N ALA A 443 2.89 15.02 -33.22
CA ALA A 443 3.80 13.89 -33.36
C ALA A 443 3.60 13.13 -34.69
N LYS A 444 2.36 13.03 -35.18
CA LYS A 444 2.04 12.41 -36.48
C LYS A 444 2.68 13.14 -37.67
N THR A 445 3.04 14.41 -37.53
CA THR A 445 3.66 15.22 -38.60
C THR A 445 5.17 15.07 -38.68
N LEU A 446 5.80 14.40 -37.70
CA LEU A 446 7.24 14.28 -37.61
C LEU A 446 7.79 13.23 -38.60
N PRO A 447 9.02 13.40 -39.12
CA PRO A 447 9.64 12.42 -40.01
C PRO A 447 9.69 11.03 -39.39
N ASP A 448 9.49 10.01 -40.24
CA ASP A 448 9.59 8.58 -39.90
C ASP A 448 8.61 8.06 -38.84
N VAL A 449 7.72 8.92 -38.31
CA VAL A 449 6.64 8.52 -37.40
C VAL A 449 5.52 7.86 -38.19
N VAL A 450 5.29 6.57 -37.93
CA VAL A 450 4.28 5.76 -38.63
C VAL A 450 3.07 5.44 -37.77
N PHE A 451 3.19 5.60 -36.44
CA PHE A 451 2.10 5.34 -35.49
C PHE A 451 2.19 6.30 -34.31
N VAL A 452 1.04 6.84 -33.89
CA VAL A 452 0.93 7.64 -32.67
C VAL A 452 -0.35 7.28 -31.93
N GLU A 453 -0.24 7.07 -30.61
CA GLU A 453 -1.37 6.83 -29.74
C GLU A 453 -1.14 7.52 -28.39
N ASP A 454 -2.20 8.01 -27.76
CA ASP A 454 -2.16 8.39 -26.36
C ASP A 454 -2.78 7.32 -25.45
N ASN A 455 -2.20 7.17 -24.27
CA ASN A 455 -2.62 6.19 -23.27
C ASN A 455 -2.87 6.87 -21.93
N LEU A 456 -3.84 6.37 -21.14
CA LEU A 456 -4.09 6.92 -19.82
C LEU A 456 -2.88 6.72 -18.90
N PHE A 457 -2.32 5.50 -18.88
CA PHE A 457 -1.11 5.14 -18.16
C PHE A 457 -0.23 4.23 -19.02
N SER A 458 0.78 4.79 -19.70
CA SER A 458 1.67 3.98 -20.55
C SER A 458 2.43 2.89 -19.77
N CYS A 459 2.64 3.05 -18.47
CA CYS A 459 3.36 2.09 -17.63
C CYS A 459 2.48 0.93 -17.11
N SER A 460 1.16 0.95 -17.33
CA SER A 460 0.31 -0.15 -16.88
C SER A 460 0.59 -1.43 -17.70
N GLN A 461 0.45 -2.60 -17.06
CA GLN A 461 0.78 -3.89 -17.68
C GLN A 461 -0.02 -4.14 -18.97
N ASP A 462 -1.32 -3.87 -18.95
CA ASP A 462 -2.22 -3.95 -20.11
C ASP A 462 -1.77 -3.03 -21.26
N THR A 463 -1.29 -1.83 -20.93
CA THR A 463 -0.77 -0.91 -21.94
C THR A 463 0.58 -1.37 -22.50
N GLN A 464 1.46 -1.94 -21.69
CA GLN A 464 2.74 -2.49 -22.17
C GLN A 464 2.54 -3.68 -23.12
N GLU A 465 1.61 -4.58 -22.80
CA GLU A 465 1.22 -5.69 -23.69
C GLU A 465 0.63 -5.17 -25.00
N LYS A 466 -0.22 -4.14 -24.93
CA LYS A 466 -0.78 -3.46 -26.11
C LYS A 466 0.32 -2.79 -26.96
N ILE A 467 1.26 -2.07 -26.35
CA ILE A 467 2.41 -1.46 -27.03
C ILE A 467 3.21 -2.55 -27.76
N THR A 468 3.51 -3.67 -27.07
CA THR A 468 4.22 -4.82 -27.64
C THR A 468 3.51 -5.36 -28.88
N LYS A 469 2.19 -5.52 -28.82
CA LYS A 469 1.36 -5.95 -29.95
C LYS A 469 1.39 -4.95 -31.11
N ILE A 470 1.26 -3.65 -30.82
CA ILE A 470 1.29 -2.59 -31.82
C ILE A 470 2.65 -2.53 -32.52
N ILE A 471 3.76 -2.68 -31.80
CA ILE A 471 5.11 -2.73 -32.38
C ILE A 471 5.19 -3.83 -33.45
N LYS A 472 4.67 -5.02 -33.15
CA LYS A 472 4.63 -6.15 -34.09
C LYS A 472 3.68 -5.89 -35.27
N GLU A 473 2.46 -5.44 -35.01
CA GLU A 473 1.43 -5.21 -36.04
C GLU A 473 1.81 -4.08 -37.02
N GLN A 474 2.33 -2.98 -36.50
CA GLN A 474 2.73 -1.80 -37.29
C GLN A 474 4.17 -1.91 -37.83
N LYS A 475 4.88 -2.98 -37.48
CA LYS A 475 6.30 -3.20 -37.84
C LYS A 475 7.16 -1.98 -37.46
N LEU A 476 7.03 -1.54 -36.21
CA LEU A 476 7.84 -0.46 -35.67
C LEU A 476 9.24 -1.00 -35.40
N ASN A 477 10.26 -0.21 -35.72
CA ASN A 477 11.66 -0.56 -35.40
C ASN A 477 12.31 0.46 -34.46
N ARG A 478 11.58 1.51 -34.07
CA ARG A 478 11.97 2.54 -33.09
C ARG A 478 10.76 2.95 -32.27
N VAL A 479 10.94 3.25 -30.98
CA VAL A 479 9.83 3.62 -30.09
C VAL A 479 10.17 4.86 -29.28
N VAL A 480 9.23 5.80 -29.20
CA VAL A 480 9.28 6.95 -28.29
C VAL A 480 8.11 6.86 -27.33
N VAL A 481 8.38 7.01 -26.03
CA VAL A 481 7.32 7.20 -25.02
C VAL A 481 7.45 8.60 -24.43
N ALA A 482 6.42 9.43 -24.66
CA ALA A 482 6.32 10.77 -24.10
C ALA A 482 5.55 10.73 -22.78
N ALA A 483 6.27 10.69 -21.65
CA ALA A 483 5.67 10.45 -20.34
C ALA A 483 6.50 11.07 -19.19
N CYS A 484 6.87 10.24 -18.22
CA CYS A 484 7.61 10.60 -17.01
C CYS A 484 9.13 10.60 -17.25
N THR A 485 9.90 10.62 -16.16
CA THR A 485 11.37 10.61 -16.21
C THR A 485 11.94 9.25 -16.63
N PRO A 486 12.97 9.21 -17.50
CA PRO A 486 13.65 7.96 -17.85
C PRO A 486 14.29 7.28 -16.63
N ARG A 487 14.67 8.06 -15.60
CA ARG A 487 15.28 7.53 -14.37
C ARG A 487 14.43 6.48 -13.64
N THR A 488 13.12 6.43 -13.90
CA THR A 488 12.21 5.50 -13.22
C THR A 488 11.64 4.44 -14.14
N HIS A 489 11.23 4.78 -15.36
CA HIS A 489 10.48 3.87 -16.24
C HIS A 489 11.19 3.53 -17.55
N GLU A 490 12.39 4.05 -17.83
CA GLU A 490 13.14 3.64 -19.02
C GLU A 490 13.41 2.14 -19.05
N PRO A 491 13.87 1.48 -17.97
CA PRO A 491 14.07 0.02 -17.97
C PRO A 491 12.78 -0.76 -18.28
N LEU A 492 11.63 -0.27 -17.81
CA LEU A 492 10.32 -0.89 -18.04
C LEU A 492 9.93 -0.88 -19.52
N PHE A 493 10.07 0.27 -20.17
CA PHE A 493 9.76 0.39 -21.59
C PHE A 493 10.82 -0.27 -22.48
N GLN A 494 12.07 -0.30 -22.05
CA GLN A 494 13.11 -1.10 -22.68
C GLN A 494 12.74 -2.59 -22.67
N GLU A 495 12.23 -3.12 -21.56
CA GLU A 495 11.70 -4.49 -21.49
C GLU A 495 10.47 -4.68 -22.39
N THR A 496 9.56 -3.70 -22.44
CA THR A 496 8.41 -3.74 -23.37
C THR A 496 8.85 -3.86 -24.83
N VAL A 497 9.84 -3.08 -25.25
CA VAL A 497 10.38 -3.07 -26.62
C VAL A 497 11.15 -4.36 -26.91
N LEU A 498 11.91 -4.90 -25.94
CA LEU A 498 12.55 -6.22 -26.05
C LEU A 498 11.53 -7.35 -26.22
N ASN A 499 10.43 -7.34 -25.47
CA ASN A 499 9.35 -8.33 -25.61
C ASN A 499 8.68 -8.27 -26.99
N ALA A 500 8.82 -7.14 -27.68
CA ALA A 500 8.39 -6.97 -29.06
C ALA A 500 9.40 -7.49 -30.10
N GLY A 501 10.60 -7.88 -29.68
CA GLY A 501 11.71 -8.31 -30.53
C GLY A 501 12.60 -7.14 -31.00
N ILE A 502 12.48 -5.95 -30.43
CA ILE A 502 13.29 -4.80 -30.84
C ILE A 502 14.38 -4.54 -29.79
N ASN A 503 15.60 -4.24 -30.24
CA ASN A 503 16.73 -3.92 -29.36
C ASN A 503 16.37 -2.78 -28.40
N LYS A 504 16.65 -2.93 -27.10
CA LYS A 504 16.27 -1.95 -26.07
C LYS A 504 16.86 -0.55 -26.26
N TYR A 505 17.95 -0.40 -27.00
CA TYR A 505 18.58 0.90 -27.25
C TYR A 505 17.94 1.65 -28.45
N LEU A 506 16.96 1.03 -29.10
CA LEU A 506 16.16 1.64 -30.16
C LEU A 506 14.89 2.32 -29.61
N PHE A 507 15.01 2.84 -28.39
CA PHE A 507 13.95 3.41 -27.59
C PHE A 507 14.41 4.76 -27.00
N GLU A 508 13.48 5.72 -26.88
CA GLU A 508 13.74 7.00 -26.23
C GLU A 508 12.53 7.47 -25.40
N MET A 509 12.77 8.10 -24.24
CA MET A 509 11.72 8.76 -23.47
C MET A 509 11.75 10.28 -23.64
N ALA A 510 10.60 10.87 -24.01
CA ALA A 510 10.38 12.31 -23.90
C ALA A 510 9.76 12.63 -22.53
N ASN A 511 10.50 13.33 -21.66
CA ASN A 511 10.04 13.67 -20.31
C ASN A 511 9.10 14.89 -20.32
N ILE A 512 7.82 14.67 -20.62
CA ILE A 512 6.79 15.70 -20.68
C ILE A 512 6.04 15.89 -19.34
N ARG A 513 6.41 15.16 -18.29
CA ARG A 513 5.83 15.32 -16.94
C ARG A 513 6.73 16.16 -16.03
N ASN A 514 7.82 15.56 -15.57
CA ASN A 514 8.70 16.14 -14.56
C ASN A 514 9.41 17.42 -15.06
N GLN A 515 9.65 17.51 -16.38
CA GLN A 515 10.29 18.67 -17.00
C GLN A 515 9.32 19.54 -17.79
N CYS A 516 8.01 19.26 -17.77
CA CYS A 516 7.03 20.05 -18.51
C CYS A 516 5.75 20.26 -17.71
N SER A 517 4.81 19.31 -17.69
CA SER A 517 3.48 19.51 -17.09
C SER A 517 3.52 20.01 -15.63
N TRP A 518 4.35 19.41 -14.78
CA TRP A 518 4.41 19.77 -13.34
C TRP A 518 5.07 21.12 -13.06
N VAL A 519 6.03 21.53 -13.88
CA VAL A 519 6.78 22.78 -13.65
C VAL A 519 6.16 23.98 -14.36
N HIS A 520 5.19 23.74 -15.23
CA HIS A 520 4.47 24.74 -16.01
C HIS A 520 2.95 24.64 -15.82
N SER A 521 2.51 24.18 -14.64
CA SER A 521 1.10 23.95 -14.30
C SER A 521 0.20 25.20 -14.40
N ASN A 522 0.81 26.39 -14.46
CA ASN A 522 0.13 27.67 -14.54
C ASN A 522 -0.01 28.19 -15.99
N ASP A 523 0.57 27.50 -16.99
CA ASP A 523 0.56 27.92 -18.40
C ASP A 523 0.50 26.69 -19.32
N ASN A 524 -0.73 26.20 -19.56
CA ASN A 524 -0.97 25.01 -20.36
C ASN A 524 -0.54 25.16 -21.82
N GLU A 525 -0.61 26.38 -22.39
CA GLU A 525 -0.25 26.63 -23.79
C GLU A 525 1.27 26.50 -23.97
N ALA A 526 2.05 27.18 -23.14
CA ALA A 526 3.52 27.08 -23.17
C ALA A 526 3.99 25.67 -22.85
N ALA A 527 3.34 25.00 -21.89
CA ALA A 527 3.63 23.62 -21.54
C ALA A 527 3.35 22.67 -22.72
N THR A 528 2.22 22.83 -23.42
CA THR A 528 1.88 22.02 -24.61
C THR A 528 2.90 22.22 -25.72
N GLN A 529 3.32 23.46 -25.98
CA GLN A 529 4.33 23.76 -27.00
C GLN A 529 5.69 23.15 -26.65
N LYS A 530 6.11 23.25 -25.39
CA LYS A 530 7.34 22.60 -24.91
C LYS A 530 7.27 21.08 -25.04
N ALA A 531 6.12 20.47 -24.76
CA ALA A 531 5.93 19.03 -24.92
C ALA A 531 6.08 18.58 -26.39
N LYS A 532 5.51 19.34 -27.35
CA LYS A 532 5.73 19.11 -28.79
C LYS A 532 7.22 19.14 -29.15
N ASP A 533 7.96 20.12 -28.64
CA ASP A 533 9.39 20.24 -28.89
C ASP A 533 10.20 19.07 -28.30
N LEU A 534 9.89 18.65 -27.06
CA LEU A 534 10.52 17.49 -26.41
C LEU A 534 10.26 16.19 -27.19
N VAL A 535 9.04 15.99 -27.67
CA VAL A 535 8.70 14.84 -28.53
C VAL A 535 9.48 14.89 -29.84
N ARG A 536 9.56 16.06 -30.51
CA ARG A 536 10.36 16.24 -31.73
C ARG A 536 11.83 15.88 -31.48
N MET A 537 12.40 16.32 -30.36
CA MET A 537 13.79 16.03 -29.99
C MET A 537 14.01 14.52 -29.79
N ALA A 538 13.11 13.84 -29.07
CA ALA A 538 13.20 12.40 -28.85
C ALA A 538 13.06 11.60 -30.15
N VAL A 539 12.09 11.95 -31.01
CA VAL A 539 11.90 11.35 -32.34
C VAL A 539 13.15 11.55 -33.21
N SER A 540 13.73 12.75 -33.21
CA SER A 540 14.96 13.03 -33.98
C SER A 540 16.15 12.20 -33.49
N LYS A 541 16.28 12.01 -32.18
CA LYS A 541 17.34 11.20 -31.57
C LYS A 541 17.15 9.71 -31.89
N VAL A 542 15.95 9.16 -31.66
CA VAL A 542 15.66 7.73 -31.85
C VAL A 542 15.85 7.29 -33.31
N GLY A 543 15.55 8.18 -34.27
CA GLY A 543 15.77 7.93 -35.69
C GLY A 543 17.24 7.71 -36.08
N LEU A 544 18.19 8.17 -35.24
CA LEU A 544 19.63 8.01 -35.44
C LEU A 544 20.24 6.90 -34.57
N LEU A 545 19.45 6.26 -33.68
CA LEU A 545 19.95 5.20 -32.81
C LEU A 545 20.20 3.91 -33.59
N THR A 546 21.19 3.15 -33.11
CA THR A 546 21.60 1.84 -33.61
C THR A 546 21.52 0.83 -32.47
N SER A 547 21.37 -0.46 -32.80
CA SER A 547 21.34 -1.52 -31.80
C SER A 547 22.66 -1.56 -31.03
N LEU A 548 22.56 -1.64 -29.70
CA LEU A 548 23.70 -1.83 -28.80
C LEU A 548 23.46 -3.09 -27.95
N TYR A 549 24.53 -3.64 -27.41
CA TYR A 549 24.50 -4.85 -26.59
C TYR A 549 25.25 -4.60 -25.29
N ASP A 550 24.68 -5.05 -24.17
CA ASP A 550 25.38 -4.99 -22.90
C ASP A 550 26.57 -5.95 -22.92
N PRO A 551 27.77 -5.52 -22.49
CA PRO A 551 28.84 -6.45 -22.25
C PRO A 551 28.48 -7.35 -21.06
N GLU A 552 28.60 -8.67 -21.25
CA GLU A 552 28.55 -9.62 -20.13
C GLU A 552 29.90 -9.60 -19.40
N ILE A 553 29.88 -9.23 -18.12
CA ILE A 553 31.08 -9.13 -17.29
C ILE A 553 30.89 -10.02 -16.07
N ALA A 554 31.91 -10.83 -15.75
CA ALA A 554 31.91 -11.64 -14.54
C ALA A 554 31.84 -10.74 -13.29
N MET A 555 31.11 -11.20 -12.27
CA MET A 555 30.99 -10.48 -10.99
C MET A 555 31.84 -11.15 -9.92
N THR A 556 32.63 -10.35 -9.21
CA THR A 556 33.35 -10.78 -8.00
C THR A 556 32.37 -11.18 -6.90
N GLN A 557 32.42 -12.44 -6.48
CA GLN A 557 31.48 -13.04 -5.50
C GLN A 557 31.88 -12.74 -4.04
N SER A 558 32.11 -11.46 -3.73
CA SER A 558 32.37 -10.97 -2.37
C SER A 558 31.72 -9.61 -2.15
N ALA A 559 31.50 -9.28 -0.88
CA ALA A 559 30.87 -8.03 -0.47
C ALA A 559 31.76 -7.23 0.48
N LEU A 560 31.69 -5.91 0.39
CA LEU A 560 32.32 -4.98 1.34
C LEU A 560 31.24 -4.28 2.19
N VAL A 561 31.29 -4.43 3.50
CA VAL A 561 30.45 -3.70 4.45
C VAL A 561 31.28 -2.64 5.15
N ILE A 562 30.82 -1.39 5.13
CA ILE A 562 31.54 -0.22 5.63
C ILE A 562 30.82 0.29 6.88
N GLY A 563 31.45 0.11 8.04
CA GLY A 563 30.92 0.47 9.36
C GLY A 563 30.44 -0.76 10.14
N GLY A 564 31.06 -1.00 11.29
CA GLY A 564 30.79 -2.08 12.23
C GLY A 564 29.73 -1.76 13.27
N GLY A 565 28.78 -0.87 12.98
CA GLY A 565 27.58 -0.66 13.81
C GLY A 565 26.56 -1.78 13.64
N LEU A 566 25.45 -1.74 14.39
CA LEU A 566 24.39 -2.77 14.35
C LEU A 566 23.93 -3.11 12.92
N SER A 567 23.69 -2.10 12.08
CA SER A 567 23.30 -2.30 10.67
C SER A 567 24.36 -3.05 9.85
N GLY A 568 25.64 -2.72 10.03
CA GLY A 568 26.73 -3.35 9.29
C GLY A 568 27.03 -4.75 9.76
N ILE A 569 26.98 -4.99 11.08
CA ILE A 569 27.11 -6.33 11.67
C ILE A 569 26.00 -7.26 11.15
N THR A 570 24.74 -6.82 11.17
CA THR A 570 23.61 -7.60 10.67
C THR A 570 23.72 -7.87 9.17
N ALA A 571 24.11 -6.86 8.38
CA ALA A 571 24.33 -7.03 6.94
C ALA A 571 25.44 -8.05 6.64
N ALA A 572 26.58 -7.96 7.35
CA ALA A 572 27.68 -8.88 7.18
C ALA A 572 27.31 -10.32 7.57
N LYS A 573 26.59 -10.47 8.69
CA LYS A 573 26.07 -11.77 9.15
C LYS A 573 25.15 -12.39 8.10
N ASN A 574 24.19 -11.63 7.59
CA ASN A 574 23.23 -12.16 6.61
C ASN A 574 23.92 -12.59 5.30
N LEU A 575 24.83 -11.77 4.76
CA LEU A 575 25.60 -12.11 3.55
C LEU A 575 26.46 -13.38 3.75
N ALA A 576 27.11 -13.51 4.91
CA ALA A 576 27.93 -14.67 5.24
C ALA A 576 27.09 -15.95 5.38
N GLN A 577 25.91 -15.87 6.02
CA GLN A 577 24.97 -16.99 6.14
C GLN A 577 24.38 -17.42 4.79
N GLN A 578 24.34 -16.49 3.82
CA GLN A 578 24.00 -16.79 2.43
C GLN A 578 25.17 -17.40 1.63
N GLY A 579 26.35 -17.56 2.24
CA GLY A 579 27.53 -18.17 1.63
C GLY A 579 28.48 -17.21 0.91
N TYR A 580 28.30 -15.89 1.05
CA TYR A 580 29.16 -14.90 0.40
C TYR A 580 30.31 -14.46 1.31
N LEU A 581 31.52 -14.42 0.74
CA LEU A 581 32.68 -13.84 1.42
C LEU A 581 32.44 -12.35 1.65
N THR A 582 32.52 -11.92 2.91
CA THR A 582 32.18 -10.56 3.31
C THR A 582 33.33 -9.91 4.07
N TYR A 583 33.71 -8.70 3.68
CA TYR A 583 34.69 -7.88 4.38
C TYR A 583 33.97 -6.81 5.19
N LEU A 584 34.16 -6.77 6.51
CA LEU A 584 33.59 -5.74 7.37
C LEU A 584 34.67 -4.77 7.81
N VAL A 585 34.62 -3.53 7.31
CA VAL A 585 35.60 -2.48 7.64
C VAL A 585 35.04 -1.58 8.73
N GLU A 586 35.74 -1.48 9.84
CA GLU A 586 35.40 -0.62 10.97
C GLU A 586 36.55 0.35 11.30
N LYS A 587 36.19 1.63 11.45
CA LYS A 587 37.12 2.72 11.71
C LYS A 587 37.73 2.64 13.11
N SER A 588 36.96 2.23 14.10
CA SER A 588 37.37 2.09 15.50
C SER A 588 37.94 0.71 15.80
N ASN A 589 38.42 0.50 17.03
CA ASN A 589 38.97 -0.77 17.50
C ASN A 589 37.90 -1.76 17.97
N GLU A 590 36.63 -1.35 18.05
CA GLU A 590 35.52 -2.14 18.56
C GLU A 590 34.32 -2.11 17.61
N LEU A 591 33.49 -3.15 17.69
CA LEU A 591 32.25 -3.24 16.91
C LEU A 591 31.07 -2.81 17.78
N GLY A 592 29.99 -2.36 17.14
CA GLY A 592 28.71 -2.04 17.77
C GLY A 592 28.25 -0.60 17.53
N GLY A 593 29.18 0.33 17.27
CA GLY A 593 28.86 1.73 17.00
C GLY A 593 28.04 2.35 18.14
N GLN A 594 26.99 3.12 17.81
CA GLN A 594 26.17 3.78 18.84
C GLN A 594 25.41 2.82 19.76
N ALA A 595 25.22 1.56 19.37
CA ALA A 595 24.55 0.58 20.23
C ALA A 595 25.33 0.30 21.52
N LEU A 596 26.65 0.54 21.55
CA LEU A 596 27.47 0.50 22.76
C LEU A 596 27.04 1.53 23.82
N SER A 597 26.34 2.58 23.41
CA SER A 597 25.87 3.66 24.31
C SER A 597 24.36 3.59 24.57
N LEU A 598 23.69 2.51 24.19
CA LEU A 598 22.25 2.33 24.40
C LEU A 598 22.01 1.29 25.49
N TYR A 599 21.18 1.61 26.47
CA TYR A 599 20.95 0.72 27.61
C TYR A 599 19.94 -0.40 27.28
N GLU A 600 18.68 -0.03 27.07
CA GLU A 600 17.58 -0.97 26.76
C GLU A 600 16.86 -0.56 25.46
N THR A 601 16.17 -1.49 24.79
CA THR A 601 15.28 -1.18 23.65
C THR A 601 13.96 -0.58 24.15
N TRP A 602 13.09 -0.15 23.23
CA TRP A 602 11.76 0.34 23.61
C TRP A 602 10.85 -0.77 24.16
N GLN A 603 11.16 -2.03 23.87
CA GLN A 603 10.48 -3.21 24.42
C GLN A 603 11.09 -3.68 25.75
N GLY A 604 12.12 -3.00 26.26
CA GLY A 604 12.80 -3.37 27.50
C GLY A 604 13.86 -4.47 27.35
N GLU A 605 14.33 -4.75 26.13
CA GLU A 605 15.38 -5.73 25.90
C GLU A 605 16.76 -5.14 26.20
N ASP A 606 17.64 -5.90 26.84
CA ASP A 606 19.03 -5.50 27.14
C ASP A 606 19.85 -5.38 25.84
N VAL A 607 20.25 -4.15 25.49
CA VAL A 607 20.99 -3.90 24.25
C VAL A 607 22.42 -4.43 24.34
N GLN A 608 23.09 -4.29 25.49
CA GLN A 608 24.49 -4.67 25.65
C GLN A 608 24.67 -6.19 25.54
N LYS A 609 23.77 -6.95 26.17
CA LYS A 609 23.75 -8.41 26.09
C LYS A 609 23.54 -8.91 24.67
N ASN A 610 22.51 -8.39 23.99
CA ASN A 610 22.17 -8.83 22.63
C ASN A 610 23.23 -8.39 21.60
N LEU A 611 23.79 -7.19 21.75
CA LEU A 611 24.89 -6.72 20.92
C LEU A 611 26.14 -7.60 21.08
N THR A 612 26.49 -7.96 22.31
CA THR A 612 27.63 -8.85 22.58
C THR A 612 27.43 -10.22 21.93
N ALA A 613 26.23 -10.79 22.03
CA ALA A 613 25.91 -12.06 21.36
C ALA A 613 26.08 -11.95 19.83
N LEU A 614 25.58 -10.86 19.23
CA LEU A 614 25.69 -10.64 17.80
C LEU A 614 27.14 -10.43 17.33
N ILE A 615 27.96 -9.72 18.11
CA ILE A 615 29.40 -9.55 17.83
C ILE A 615 30.12 -10.90 17.90
N ASN A 616 29.87 -11.70 18.94
CA ASN A 616 30.48 -13.03 19.07
C ASN A 616 30.11 -13.95 17.90
N ASP A 617 28.86 -13.89 17.42
CA ASP A 617 28.42 -14.67 16.26
C ASP A 617 29.23 -14.32 15.00
N ILE A 618 29.47 -13.04 14.72
CA ILE A 618 30.22 -12.65 13.51
C ILE A 618 31.73 -12.82 13.64
N GLU A 619 32.29 -12.72 14.86
CA GLU A 619 33.73 -12.93 15.07
C GLU A 619 34.13 -14.41 14.92
N THR A 620 33.17 -15.33 15.06
CA THR A 620 33.38 -16.77 14.85
C THR A 620 33.00 -17.25 13.45
N GLU A 621 32.39 -16.38 12.63
CA GLU A 621 31.98 -16.69 11.26
C GLU A 621 33.16 -16.65 10.28
N LYS A 622 33.39 -17.75 9.57
CA LYS A 622 34.55 -17.92 8.68
C LYS A 622 34.43 -17.13 7.38
N ASN A 623 33.20 -16.83 6.96
CA ASN A 623 32.94 -16.06 5.76
C ASN A 623 33.00 -14.53 5.98
N ILE A 624 33.35 -14.08 7.19
CA ILE A 624 33.49 -12.65 7.51
C ILE A 624 34.94 -12.32 7.85
N ASN A 625 35.54 -11.43 7.06
CA ASN A 625 36.84 -10.82 7.33
C ASN A 625 36.64 -9.46 8.00
N ILE A 626 36.87 -9.38 9.31
CA ILE A 626 36.69 -8.15 10.09
C ILE A 626 38.01 -7.35 10.11
N LEU A 627 37.94 -6.10 9.69
CA LEU A 627 39.05 -5.16 9.62
C LEU A 627 38.76 -3.97 10.55
N LYS A 628 39.23 -4.06 11.79
CA LYS A 628 39.12 -2.98 12.80
C LYS A 628 40.27 -1.98 12.64
N ASN A 629 40.10 -0.77 13.13
CA ASN A 629 41.06 0.34 12.97
C ASN A 629 41.46 0.56 11.49
N ALA A 630 40.50 0.43 10.59
CA ALA A 630 40.73 0.44 9.17
C ALA A 630 39.86 1.52 8.50
N LYS A 631 40.41 2.20 7.50
CA LYS A 631 39.69 3.21 6.74
C LYS A 631 39.89 3.00 5.24
N ILE A 632 38.91 3.45 4.48
CA ILE A 632 38.99 3.43 3.02
C ILE A 632 39.89 4.58 2.56
N LYS A 633 40.88 4.24 1.75
CA LYS A 633 41.80 5.20 1.11
C LYS A 633 41.33 5.57 -0.29
N GLU A 634 40.95 4.56 -1.08
CA GLU A 634 40.57 4.74 -2.48
C GLU A 634 39.57 3.67 -2.91
N VAL A 635 38.65 4.03 -3.80
CA VAL A 635 37.69 3.11 -4.43
C VAL A 635 37.74 3.33 -5.93
N THR A 636 37.92 2.26 -6.69
CA THR A 636 37.87 2.25 -8.15
C THR A 636 36.97 1.10 -8.63
N GLY A 637 36.65 1.09 -9.94
CA GLY A 637 35.83 0.05 -10.56
C GLY A 637 34.36 0.43 -10.73
N PHE A 638 33.52 -0.58 -10.95
CA PHE A 638 32.09 -0.44 -11.25
C PHE A 638 31.31 -1.63 -10.66
N VAL A 639 29.97 -1.61 -10.79
CA VAL A 639 29.10 -2.67 -10.25
C VAL A 639 29.60 -4.07 -10.64
N GLY A 640 29.76 -4.93 -9.64
CA GLY A 640 30.28 -6.29 -9.80
C GLY A 640 31.81 -6.41 -9.82
N ASN A 641 32.56 -5.32 -9.98
CA ASN A 641 34.01 -5.30 -10.13
C ASN A 641 34.62 -4.05 -9.47
N PHE A 642 34.37 -3.87 -8.17
CA PHE A 642 35.00 -2.82 -7.39
C PHE A 642 36.33 -3.29 -6.83
N GLN A 643 37.26 -2.35 -6.73
CA GLN A 643 38.51 -2.50 -6.02
C GLN A 643 38.62 -1.40 -4.98
N THR A 644 38.79 -1.78 -3.72
CA THR A 644 38.88 -0.83 -2.60
C THR A 644 40.20 -1.02 -1.85
N ILE A 645 40.94 0.07 -1.71
CA ILE A 645 42.17 0.12 -0.93
C ILE A 645 41.82 0.51 0.51
N ILE A 646 42.13 -0.39 1.44
CA ILE A 646 41.95 -0.20 2.88
C ILE A 646 43.30 0.08 3.52
N GLU A 647 43.38 1.17 4.29
CA GLU A 647 44.53 1.51 5.13
C GLU A 647 44.23 1.11 6.58
N GLU A 648 45.03 0.19 7.13
CA GLU A 648 45.00 -0.17 8.55
C GLU A 648 45.75 0.89 9.38
N ALA A 649 45.47 0.97 10.69
CA ALA A 649 46.19 1.89 11.60
C ALA A 649 47.72 1.66 11.66
N SER A 650 48.20 0.48 11.25
CA SER A 650 49.63 0.17 11.11
C SER A 650 50.30 0.88 9.91
N GLY A 651 49.52 1.53 9.04
CA GLY A 651 49.96 2.06 7.75
C GLY A 651 50.05 1.01 6.65
N LYS A 652 49.70 -0.25 6.95
CA LYS A 652 49.59 -1.32 5.97
C LYS A 652 48.37 -1.09 5.09
N GLU A 653 48.58 -1.15 3.79
CA GLU A 653 47.52 -1.10 2.79
C GLU A 653 47.18 -2.51 2.31
N GLN A 654 45.89 -2.77 2.15
CA GLN A 654 45.37 -3.99 1.53
C GLN A 654 44.36 -3.63 0.47
N VAL A 655 44.39 -4.37 -0.63
CA VAL A 655 43.47 -4.22 -1.75
C VAL A 655 42.39 -5.29 -1.62
N ILE A 656 41.13 -4.89 -1.66
CA ILE A 656 39.97 -5.77 -1.58
C ILE A 656 39.17 -5.62 -2.86
N ASP A 657 39.09 -6.72 -3.63
CA ASP A 657 38.18 -6.81 -4.76
C ASP A 657 36.82 -7.31 -4.26
N HIS A 658 35.75 -6.62 -4.66
CA HIS A 658 34.38 -6.97 -4.28
C HIS A 658 33.37 -6.61 -5.35
N GLY A 659 32.26 -7.34 -5.40
CA GLY A 659 31.19 -7.10 -6.37
C GLY A 659 30.24 -5.99 -5.94
N VAL A 660 30.02 -5.88 -4.63
CA VAL A 660 29.03 -4.98 -4.04
C VAL A 660 29.54 -4.38 -2.72
N ALA A 661 29.08 -3.17 -2.41
CA ALA A 661 29.35 -2.52 -1.13
C ALA A 661 28.07 -2.10 -0.40
N ILE A 662 28.07 -2.24 0.92
CA ILE A 662 27.03 -1.74 1.83
C ILE A 662 27.64 -0.64 2.70
N ILE A 663 27.04 0.55 2.68
CA ILE A 663 27.47 1.69 3.49
C ILE A 663 26.60 1.75 4.75
N ALA A 664 27.18 1.40 5.89
CA ALA A 664 26.53 1.29 7.20
C ALA A 664 27.31 2.09 8.27
N THR A 665 27.77 3.29 7.91
CA THR A 665 28.64 4.14 8.76
C THR A 665 27.93 4.75 9.98
N GLY A 666 26.64 4.51 10.15
CA GLY A 666 25.86 4.98 11.30
C GLY A 666 25.62 6.49 11.33
N ALA A 667 25.41 7.01 12.53
CA ALA A 667 25.18 8.42 12.83
C ALA A 667 25.85 8.79 14.17
N GLU A 668 26.00 10.09 14.41
CA GLU A 668 26.59 10.64 15.63
C GLU A 668 25.54 11.43 16.42
N GLU A 669 25.66 11.41 17.74
CA GLU A 669 24.84 12.25 18.62
C GLU A 669 25.22 13.71 18.46
N PHE A 670 24.21 14.58 18.35
CA PHE A 670 24.43 16.01 18.33
C PHE A 670 24.84 16.50 19.71
N LYS A 671 25.99 17.18 19.80
CA LYS A 671 26.45 17.86 21.00
C LYS A 671 26.03 19.33 20.94
N PRO A 672 25.07 19.77 21.78
CA PRO A 672 24.57 21.15 21.74
C PRO A 672 25.59 22.13 22.33
N ASP A 673 25.62 23.35 21.83
CA ASP A 673 26.37 24.50 22.38
C ASP A 673 25.50 25.40 23.26
N GLN A 674 24.25 24.98 23.51
CA GLN A 674 23.24 25.69 24.30
C GLN A 674 22.87 24.87 25.54
N TYR A 675 21.94 25.39 26.35
CA TYR A 675 21.38 24.70 27.52
C TYR A 675 22.42 24.34 28.61
N LEU A 676 23.55 25.07 28.68
CA LEU A 676 24.66 24.83 29.62
C LEU A 676 25.38 23.47 29.42
N TYR A 677 25.23 22.85 28.24
CA TYR A 677 25.93 21.62 27.93
C TYR A 677 27.45 21.83 27.92
N GLY A 678 28.18 20.98 28.66
CA GLY A 678 29.62 21.12 28.88
C GLY A 678 30.02 22.14 29.94
N GLU A 679 29.09 22.98 30.43
CA GLU A 679 29.32 23.94 31.51
C GLU A 679 28.81 23.43 32.87
N ASP A 680 27.64 22.79 32.89
CA ASP A 680 27.06 22.19 34.10
C ASP A 680 27.06 20.65 33.99
N PRO A 681 27.70 19.91 34.90
CA PRO A 681 27.82 18.45 34.82
C PRO A 681 26.49 17.71 34.99
N ARG A 682 25.40 18.40 35.37
CA ARG A 682 24.05 17.84 35.45
C ARG A 682 23.33 17.84 34.11
N VAL A 683 23.82 18.60 33.12
CA VAL A 683 23.24 18.65 31.78
C VAL A 683 23.86 17.52 30.96
N LEU A 684 23.03 16.53 30.65
CA LEU A 684 23.42 15.33 29.92
C LEU A 684 22.65 15.23 28.62
N THR A 685 23.31 14.67 27.62
CA THR A 685 22.66 14.16 26.42
C THR A 685 21.98 12.80 26.69
N GLY A 686 21.13 12.37 25.76
CA GLY A 686 20.40 11.10 25.89
C GLY A 686 21.34 9.90 26.00
N LEU A 687 22.37 9.81 25.16
CA LEU A 687 23.33 8.70 25.21
C LEU A 687 24.23 8.75 26.45
N GLU A 688 24.55 9.94 26.97
CA GLU A 688 25.28 10.06 28.24
C GLU A 688 24.47 9.55 29.43
N LEU A 689 23.15 9.76 29.42
CA LEU A 689 22.26 9.19 30.43
C LEU A 689 22.15 7.66 30.28
N ASP A 690 22.00 7.13 29.06
CA ASP A 690 22.02 5.67 28.83
C ASP A 690 23.35 5.05 29.32
N ARG A 691 24.49 5.70 29.09
CA ARG A 691 25.80 5.25 29.63
C ARG A 691 25.82 5.19 31.15
N LYS A 692 25.23 6.17 31.83
CA LYS A 692 25.11 6.13 33.31
C LYS A 692 24.26 4.96 33.80
N PHE A 693 23.23 4.56 33.05
CA PHE A 693 22.49 3.32 33.37
C PHE A 693 23.35 2.07 33.16
N ILE A 694 24.10 2.00 32.05
CA ILE A 694 25.01 0.89 31.76
C ILE A 694 26.07 0.73 32.86
N ASP A 695 26.65 1.85 33.29
CA ASP A 695 27.71 1.90 34.31
C ASP A 695 27.17 1.70 35.74
N ASN A 696 25.85 1.60 35.93
CA ASN A 696 25.18 1.58 37.24
C ASN A 696 25.62 2.75 38.15
N ASP A 697 25.67 3.96 37.59
CA ASP A 697 26.14 5.16 38.29
C ASP A 697 25.24 5.48 39.50
N LEU A 698 25.81 5.36 40.70
CA LEU A 698 25.12 5.59 41.97
C LEU A 698 24.57 7.02 42.12
N ALA A 699 25.13 7.99 41.39
CA ALA A 699 24.65 9.37 41.42
C ALA A 699 23.20 9.50 40.92
N LEU A 700 22.72 8.56 40.10
CA LEU A 700 21.33 8.56 39.62
C LEU A 700 20.31 8.39 40.76
N ASN A 701 20.68 7.73 41.86
CA ASN A 701 19.79 7.53 43.01
C ASN A 701 19.56 8.82 43.82
N GLU A 702 20.48 9.77 43.73
CA GLU A 702 20.43 11.04 44.46
C GLU A 702 19.59 12.10 43.72
N ILE A 703 19.24 11.87 42.44
CA ILE A 703 18.45 12.79 41.63
C ILE A 703 17.00 12.80 42.15
N ASN A 704 16.43 14.00 42.36
CA ASN A 704 15.04 14.17 42.82
C ASN A 704 14.11 14.72 41.73
N SER A 705 14.65 15.17 40.60
CA SER A 705 13.87 15.68 39.48
C SER A 705 14.72 15.63 38.22
N ALA A 706 14.10 15.31 37.09
CA ALA A 706 14.73 15.30 35.77
C ALA A 706 13.84 16.04 34.77
N VAL A 707 14.46 16.82 33.88
CA VAL A 707 13.79 17.52 32.79
C VAL A 707 14.36 17.04 31.47
N PHE A 708 13.50 16.52 30.60
CA PHE A 708 13.87 16.10 29.24
C PHE A 708 13.50 17.21 28.25
N ILE A 709 14.49 17.74 27.55
CA ILE A 709 14.29 18.76 26.51
C ILE A 709 14.28 18.06 25.15
N GLN A 710 13.13 18.08 24.47
CA GLN A 710 12.98 17.41 23.18
C GLN A 710 13.48 18.27 22.02
N CYS A 711 13.76 17.61 20.89
CA CYS A 711 14.15 18.25 19.62
C CYS A 711 15.44 19.09 19.68
N VAL A 712 16.31 18.90 20.68
CA VAL A 712 17.61 19.59 20.73
C VAL A 712 18.41 19.25 19.46
N GLY A 713 18.72 20.27 18.66
CA GLY A 713 19.41 20.11 17.37
C GLY A 713 18.57 19.50 16.24
N SER A 714 17.25 19.38 16.38
CA SER A 714 16.33 18.84 15.36
C SER A 714 15.13 19.77 15.18
N ARG A 715 14.43 19.69 14.04
CA ARG A 715 13.29 20.58 13.74
C ARG A 715 13.64 22.07 13.88
N ILE A 716 14.85 22.41 13.46
CA ILE A 716 15.38 23.78 13.36
C ILE A 716 15.71 24.09 11.90
N LYS A 717 15.96 25.36 11.58
CA LYS A 717 16.20 25.80 10.20
C LYS A 717 17.38 25.07 9.54
N GLU A 718 18.45 24.81 10.30
CA GLU A 718 19.68 24.15 9.83
C GLU A 718 19.50 22.64 9.69
N ARG A 719 18.58 22.05 10.47
CA ARG A 719 18.27 20.62 10.51
C ARG A 719 16.75 20.44 10.53
N PRO A 720 16.06 20.72 9.40
CA PRO A 720 14.60 20.72 9.32
C PRO A 720 14.07 19.29 9.17
N TYR A 721 14.50 18.40 10.06
CA TYR A 721 14.10 17.01 10.13
C TYR A 721 13.88 16.59 11.58
N CYS A 722 13.05 15.58 11.77
CA CYS A 722 12.88 14.90 13.04
C CYS A 722 13.92 13.78 13.15
N SER A 723 14.61 13.67 14.29
CA SER A 723 15.63 12.63 14.52
C SER A 723 15.04 11.26 14.90
N LYS A 724 13.71 11.10 14.85
CA LYS A 724 12.93 9.86 15.10
C LYS A 724 13.02 9.26 16.51
N VAL A 725 14.21 9.07 17.06
CA VAL A 725 14.45 8.24 18.25
C VAL A 725 14.37 8.99 19.59
N CYS A 726 14.58 10.31 19.59
CA CYS A 726 14.75 11.09 20.82
C CYS A 726 13.50 11.13 21.73
N CYS A 727 12.29 11.10 21.17
CA CYS A 727 11.06 11.05 21.98
C CYS A 727 10.93 9.73 22.72
N THR A 728 11.12 8.60 22.03
CA THR A 728 11.05 7.27 22.62
C THR A 728 12.14 7.06 23.66
N GLN A 729 13.37 7.51 23.36
CA GLN A 729 14.49 7.43 24.30
C GLN A 729 14.20 8.21 25.59
N SER A 730 13.70 9.45 25.50
CA SER A 730 13.36 10.24 26.69
C SER A 730 12.30 9.57 27.57
N VAL A 731 11.26 8.97 26.96
CA VAL A 731 10.21 8.26 27.73
C VAL A 731 10.79 7.02 28.41
N LYS A 732 11.56 6.21 27.68
CA LYS A 732 12.24 5.03 28.23
C LYS A 732 13.13 5.40 29.42
N ASN A 733 13.97 6.43 29.25
CA ASN A 733 14.88 6.88 30.30
C ASN A 733 14.14 7.46 31.50
N ALA A 734 13.05 8.20 31.28
CA ALA A 734 12.20 8.68 32.37
C ALA A 734 11.55 7.54 33.16
N LEU A 735 11.06 6.50 32.48
CA LEU A 735 10.53 5.30 33.12
C LEU A 735 11.63 4.58 33.93
N LYS A 736 12.84 4.46 33.39
CA LYS A 736 13.96 3.85 34.12
C LYS A 736 14.35 4.63 35.37
N LEU A 737 14.41 5.96 35.30
CA LEU A 737 14.63 6.79 36.48
C LEU A 737 13.51 6.60 37.52
N LYS A 738 12.26 6.45 37.07
CA LYS A 738 11.11 6.15 37.95
C LYS A 738 11.17 4.76 38.57
N GLU A 739 11.70 3.76 37.89
CA GLU A 739 11.97 2.43 38.48
C GLU A 739 13.03 2.52 39.59
N LEU A 740 14.09 3.27 39.35
CA LEU A 740 15.15 3.50 40.35
C LEU A 740 14.64 4.30 41.55
N LYS A 741 13.80 5.31 41.29
CA LYS A 741 13.25 6.21 42.30
C LYS A 741 11.79 6.62 41.98
N PRO A 742 10.80 5.87 42.47
CA PRO A 742 9.39 6.14 42.18
C PRO A 742 8.92 7.54 42.58
N GLU A 743 9.46 8.06 43.68
CA GLU A 743 9.12 9.37 44.27
C GLU A 743 9.69 10.60 43.53
N MET A 744 10.53 10.40 42.49
CA MET A 744 11.14 11.47 41.70
C MET A 744 10.13 12.37 40.98
#